data_AF-A0A3N5J7E8-F1
#
_entry.id   AF-A0A3N5J7E8-F1
#
_cell.length_a   1.000
_cell.length_b   1.000
_cell.length_c   1.000
_cell.angle_alpha   90.00
_cell.angle_beta   90.00
_cell.angle_gamma   90.00
#
_symmetry.space_group_name_H-M   'P 1'
#
loop_
_entity.id
_entity.type
_entity.pdbx_description
1 polymer ?
#
loop_
_entity_poly.entity_id
_entity_poly.type
_entity_poly.pdbx_seq_one_letter_code
_entity_poly.pdbx_strand_id
1 'polypeptide(L)'
;MRTCLIVIAFCLSAIAAYAREFKSAEIDSALRVIGLKSEDFISDRCWAEDDTFLLPKIREALQSPQAAYEVTHEFSNAVPANAAEAGKIKGMCSFIAQPLPDAVYQDIDAQLAAARPTFSDPFEPMLSAFALAEGYRVQAFAGLSPEQKRAMLVGIPMWFEDEDNAADDTLKGLLHRAFGAAMDTTQNADGDSVLTLLSKVNREALSAATYAFARGLAMTTEAWKTTKSPFSATMMSGVDGLVIATRETPYGTFVLGGSGPNVYSGDFALIIDLGGDDRYLNRAGAAVSGLGKSVAAVIDLSGNDQYLSGKNANLGCGILGLGALVDVSGNDMYSGGMFTQGAAFCGAGFFFDGGGDDQYRAGIFGQAAAVCGISVMVDGGGRDVYDLYEYGQGCASTFGAAALYDGGGNDVYRAGGFETHAPLRPEDYRSFAQGFAIGSRPRGGGGFALLHDAGGDDFYNAEIYAQGVGYWYSLGGLIDDAGNDVYNATQYVQGAGIHLAAGVLEDKSGDDRYGSRFGPGQGGAHDLSVALLYDHTGDDQYIISGGQGMAINNSAAIFLDGAGNDFYCTNEADLGQGGVREGRGFGSLAVFADAEGKDTYSVPGRKDSGIWMQGLFAAGYDAPRDSVRPRETEPEVTLTAEDEARSIEDLFKDASRWAVTDNRAKVKRARMALQKKGVEAVRWVGQNKLETLDGLEFRAIVDLFKAFPDSAAPYLLNALQSEKRTMQKNAAGVLGEIKYRPAVQEMISQCSKASSQSVRRTMLVALGEIGDTTATGFVMQSAKSGQERERISAVVSLGKIKDERAYDILFTRVSDPQVLVRTAAITAIAAQGPDIISPLQRELSASEGERLELLLLCTERLAANWKADSARMKDVSKLSGIVKRYLEYPEPRIQGTALSAASEIFSPADLQKQKNRLATSSDPVLRARLRQVELKSR
;
A
#
# COMPACT_ATOMS: atom_id res chain seq x y z
N MET A 1 32.00 -34.60 -33.29
CA MET A 1 30.94 -33.74 -33.86
C MET A 1 29.54 -34.33 -33.64
N ARG A 2 29.23 -34.70 -32.39
CA ARG A 2 27.92 -35.17 -31.91
C ARG A 2 27.65 -34.69 -30.48
N THR A 3 28.21 -33.52 -30.13
CA THR A 3 28.25 -33.01 -28.75
C THR A 3 27.86 -31.52 -28.62
N CYS A 4 27.28 -30.90 -29.66
CA CYS A 4 26.86 -29.48 -29.59
C CYS A 4 25.36 -29.25 -29.85
N LEU A 5 24.54 -30.29 -29.92
CA LEU A 5 23.09 -30.16 -30.21
C LEU A 5 22.17 -30.71 -29.12
N ILE A 6 22.71 -31.18 -27.99
CA ILE A 6 21.93 -31.67 -26.84
C ILE A 6 21.96 -30.70 -25.64
N VAL A 7 22.86 -29.71 -25.63
CA VAL A 7 22.95 -28.73 -24.52
C VAL A 7 22.04 -27.49 -24.75
N ILE A 8 21.65 -27.20 -25.99
CA ILE A 8 20.77 -26.05 -26.28
C ILE A 8 19.28 -26.43 -26.12
N ALA A 9 18.92 -27.71 -26.21
CA ALA A 9 17.55 -28.18 -26.03
C ALA A 9 17.19 -28.48 -24.55
N PHE A 10 18.16 -28.54 -23.64
CA PHE A 10 17.92 -28.77 -22.20
C PHE A 10 17.97 -27.50 -21.34
N CYS A 11 18.50 -26.38 -21.88
CA CYS A 11 18.46 -25.09 -21.19
C CYS A 11 17.27 -24.21 -21.60
N LEU A 12 16.59 -24.52 -22.71
CA LEU A 12 15.41 -23.76 -23.17
C LEU A 12 14.08 -24.30 -22.62
N SER A 13 14.07 -25.48 -21.98
CA SER A 13 12.89 -26.04 -21.30
C SER A 13 12.86 -25.78 -19.79
N ALA A 14 13.93 -25.26 -19.19
CA ALA A 14 14.00 -24.92 -17.77
C ALA A 14 13.78 -23.42 -17.46
N ILE A 15 13.73 -22.56 -18.48
CA ILE A 15 13.38 -21.13 -18.34
C ILE A 15 11.91 -20.87 -18.76
N ALA A 16 11.24 -21.86 -19.38
CA ALA A 16 9.86 -21.75 -19.85
C ALA A 16 8.80 -22.29 -18.86
N ALA A 17 9.17 -22.52 -17.59
CA ALA A 17 8.28 -23.10 -16.58
C ALA A 17 8.05 -22.23 -15.32
N TYR A 18 8.56 -21.00 -15.25
CA TYR A 18 8.41 -20.14 -14.06
C TYR A 18 7.95 -18.69 -14.32
N ALA A 19 7.38 -18.40 -15.50
CA ALA A 19 6.87 -17.06 -15.83
C ALA A 19 5.49 -17.14 -16.49
N ARG A 20 4.48 -17.62 -15.75
CA ARG A 20 3.10 -17.75 -16.27
C ARG A 20 2.04 -16.85 -15.62
N GLU A 21 2.30 -16.16 -14.52
CA GLU A 21 1.27 -15.33 -13.89
C GLU A 21 1.35 -13.87 -14.29
N PHE A 22 2.55 -13.27 -14.33
CA PHE A 22 2.65 -11.83 -14.61
C PHE A 22 2.54 -11.42 -16.10
N LYS A 23 2.57 -12.37 -17.04
CA LYS A 23 2.37 -12.03 -18.46
C LYS A 23 0.89 -11.84 -18.75
N SER A 24 0.30 -10.77 -18.21
CA SER A 24 -1.03 -10.36 -18.62
C SER A 24 -0.95 -9.89 -20.08
N ALA A 25 -1.89 -10.36 -20.90
CA ALA A 25 -1.99 -9.94 -22.30
C ALA A 25 -2.25 -8.42 -22.42
N GLU A 26 -2.67 -7.81 -21.31
CA GLU A 26 -3.07 -6.43 -21.10
C GLU A 26 -1.86 -5.50 -21.00
N ILE A 27 -0.81 -5.87 -20.25
CA ILE A 27 0.48 -5.14 -20.26
C ILE A 27 1.05 -5.09 -21.68
N ASP A 28 1.11 -6.26 -22.33
CA ASP A 28 1.59 -6.34 -23.70
C ASP A 28 0.70 -5.54 -24.66
N SER A 29 -0.60 -5.42 -24.38
CA SER A 29 -1.53 -4.60 -25.18
C SER A 29 -1.29 -3.10 -24.97
N ALA A 30 -1.13 -2.65 -23.73
CA ALA A 30 -0.78 -1.28 -23.39
C ALA A 30 0.56 -0.86 -24.03
N LEU A 31 1.57 -1.73 -23.93
CA LEU A 31 2.90 -1.49 -24.50
C LEU A 31 2.89 -1.44 -26.02
N ARG A 32 2.17 -2.35 -26.68
CA ARG A 32 2.02 -2.35 -28.14
C ARG A 32 1.49 -1.01 -28.67
N VAL A 33 0.67 -0.30 -27.89
CA VAL A 33 0.05 0.96 -28.32
C VAL A 33 1.04 2.12 -28.31
N ILE A 34 1.97 2.16 -27.36
CA ILE A 34 3.11 3.07 -27.38
C ILE A 34 4.28 2.56 -28.24
N GLY A 35 4.14 1.35 -28.81
CA GLY A 35 5.13 0.75 -29.71
C GLY A 35 6.31 0.11 -28.99
N LEU A 36 6.11 -0.28 -27.73
CA LEU A 36 7.08 -0.94 -26.86
C LEU A 36 6.67 -2.39 -26.59
N LYS A 37 7.56 -3.13 -25.94
CA LYS A 37 7.38 -4.48 -25.41
C LYS A 37 7.85 -4.53 -23.96
N SER A 38 7.50 -5.60 -23.26
CA SER A 38 7.91 -5.82 -21.87
C SER A 38 9.44 -5.78 -21.69
N GLU A 39 10.20 -6.16 -22.72
CA GLU A 39 11.68 -6.06 -22.68
C GLU A 39 12.21 -4.62 -22.67
N ASP A 40 11.40 -3.62 -23.07
CA ASP A 40 11.81 -2.21 -23.11
C ASP A 40 11.81 -1.54 -21.72
N PHE A 41 11.25 -2.21 -20.70
CA PHE A 41 11.38 -1.79 -19.30
C PHE A 41 12.77 -2.06 -18.72
N ILE A 42 13.53 -2.97 -19.34
CA ILE A 42 14.84 -3.40 -18.88
C ILE A 42 15.84 -2.28 -19.15
N SER A 43 16.37 -1.69 -18.08
CA SER A 43 17.48 -0.76 -18.18
C SER A 43 18.43 -0.95 -17.00
N ASP A 44 19.72 -0.73 -17.22
CA ASP A 44 20.68 -0.72 -16.11
C ASP A 44 20.49 0.55 -15.28
N ARG A 45 19.83 0.39 -14.12
CA ARG A 45 19.54 1.46 -13.16
C ARG A 45 20.53 1.48 -12.00
N CYS A 46 21.62 0.69 -12.07
CA CYS A 46 22.64 0.65 -11.03
C CYS A 46 23.82 1.56 -11.39
N TRP A 47 23.89 2.75 -10.79
CA TRP A 47 24.96 3.72 -11.09
C TRP A 47 25.95 3.91 -9.93
N ALA A 48 25.89 3.05 -8.93
CA ALA A 48 26.89 3.02 -7.87
C ALA A 48 28.24 2.53 -8.46
N GLU A 49 29.25 3.39 -8.39
CA GLU A 49 30.64 3.01 -8.74
C GLU A 49 31.24 2.06 -7.68
N ASP A 50 30.73 2.12 -6.45
CA ASP A 50 31.05 1.23 -5.33
C ASP A 50 29.82 0.36 -5.01
N ASP A 51 29.91 -0.95 -5.27
CA ASP A 51 28.85 -1.92 -5.02
C ASP A 51 29.05 -2.71 -3.72
N THR A 52 29.97 -2.29 -2.84
CA THR A 52 30.26 -2.95 -1.55
C THR A 52 29.00 -3.23 -0.73
N PHE A 53 28.03 -2.33 -0.78
CA PHE A 53 26.78 -2.40 -0.01
C PHE A 53 25.55 -2.76 -0.84
N LEU A 54 25.70 -3.07 -2.12
CA LEU A 54 24.58 -3.39 -3.00
C LEU A 54 24.39 -4.91 -3.12
N LEU A 55 23.22 -5.40 -2.75
CA LEU A 55 22.89 -6.82 -2.87
C LEU A 55 22.56 -7.21 -4.32
N PRO A 56 23.06 -8.35 -4.84
CA PRO A 56 22.81 -8.77 -6.22
C PRO A 56 21.32 -8.89 -6.58
N LYS A 57 20.51 -9.44 -5.67
CA LYS A 57 19.05 -9.59 -5.84
C LYS A 57 18.31 -8.25 -5.90
N ILE A 58 18.85 -7.18 -5.30
CA ILE A 58 18.30 -5.82 -5.44
C ILE A 58 18.60 -5.29 -6.84
N ARG A 59 19.80 -5.56 -7.37
CA ARG A 59 20.14 -5.21 -8.76
C ARG A 59 19.23 -5.94 -9.76
N GLU A 60 18.87 -7.18 -9.47
CA GLU A 60 17.89 -7.96 -10.23
C GLU A 60 16.49 -7.31 -10.17
N ALA A 61 15.97 -7.03 -8.97
CA ALA A 61 14.68 -6.38 -8.78
C ALA A 61 14.59 -5.02 -9.50
N LEU A 62 15.67 -4.23 -9.50
CA LEU A 62 15.72 -2.91 -10.16
C LEU A 62 15.71 -2.95 -11.70
N GLN A 63 15.86 -4.13 -12.31
CA GLN A 63 15.90 -4.22 -13.78
C GLN A 63 14.58 -3.80 -14.40
N SER A 64 13.45 -4.16 -13.78
CA SER A 64 12.10 -3.82 -14.24
C SER A 64 11.07 -4.02 -13.13
N PRO A 65 9.88 -3.41 -13.23
CA PRO A 65 8.77 -3.71 -12.32
C PRO A 65 8.45 -5.21 -12.24
N GLN A 66 8.60 -5.93 -13.34
CA GLN A 66 8.39 -7.38 -13.37
C GLN A 66 9.44 -8.15 -12.57
N ALA A 67 10.72 -7.78 -12.71
CA ALA A 67 11.77 -8.41 -11.92
C ALA A 67 11.58 -8.13 -10.41
N ALA A 68 11.10 -6.94 -10.05
CA ALA A 68 10.74 -6.63 -8.66
C ALA A 68 9.62 -7.55 -8.14
N TYR A 69 8.57 -7.77 -8.93
CA TYR A 69 7.49 -8.71 -8.60
C TYR A 69 8.02 -10.15 -8.42
N GLU A 70 8.79 -10.66 -9.38
CA GLU A 70 9.36 -12.01 -9.32
C GLU A 70 10.26 -12.23 -8.09
N VAL A 71 11.12 -11.25 -7.78
CA VAL A 71 12.00 -11.30 -6.60
C VAL A 71 11.20 -11.19 -5.30
N THR A 72 10.10 -10.44 -5.29
CA THR A 72 9.18 -10.35 -4.12
C THR A 72 8.52 -11.70 -3.84
N HIS A 73 8.04 -12.39 -4.87
CA HIS A 73 7.49 -13.75 -4.75
C HIS A 73 8.53 -14.77 -4.36
N GLU A 74 9.74 -14.71 -4.92
CA GLU A 74 10.86 -15.57 -4.50
C GLU A 74 11.16 -15.38 -3.01
N PHE A 75 11.09 -14.13 -2.52
CA PHE A 75 11.29 -13.82 -1.11
C PHE A 75 10.13 -14.32 -0.24
N SER A 76 8.88 -14.05 -0.61
CA SER A 76 7.66 -14.56 0.08
C SER A 76 7.69 -16.08 0.22
N ASN A 77 8.03 -16.81 -0.85
CA ASN A 77 8.16 -18.27 -0.81
C ASN A 77 9.24 -18.79 0.15
N ALA A 78 10.21 -17.95 0.51
CA ALA A 78 11.26 -18.26 1.47
C ALA A 78 10.87 -17.91 2.92
N VAL A 79 9.77 -17.19 3.15
CA VAL A 79 9.28 -16.85 4.48
C VAL A 79 8.60 -18.09 5.12
N PRO A 80 8.95 -18.43 6.37
CA PRO A 80 8.21 -19.44 7.13
C PRO A 80 6.78 -18.97 7.44
N ALA A 81 5.79 -19.84 7.28
CA ALA A 81 4.39 -19.55 7.68
C ALA A 81 4.06 -20.01 9.12
N ASN A 82 5.01 -20.64 9.81
CA ASN A 82 4.91 -21.05 11.22
C ASN A 82 6.28 -21.54 11.72
N ALA A 83 6.39 -21.80 13.03
CA ALA A 83 7.63 -22.26 13.66
C ALA A 83 8.17 -23.58 13.08
N ALA A 84 7.31 -24.51 12.64
CA ALA A 84 7.75 -25.78 12.06
C ALA A 84 8.45 -25.59 10.70
N GLU A 85 8.09 -24.54 9.97
CA GLU A 85 8.69 -24.15 8.71
C GLU A 85 9.94 -23.27 8.84
N ALA A 86 10.43 -22.98 10.06
CA ALA A 86 11.57 -22.07 10.28
C ALA A 86 12.84 -22.45 9.50
N GLY A 87 12.97 -23.69 9.01
CA GLY A 87 14.04 -24.10 8.09
C GLY A 87 14.01 -23.39 6.72
N LYS A 88 12.88 -22.81 6.29
CA LYS A 88 12.79 -21.99 5.07
C LYS A 88 13.69 -20.76 5.12
N ILE A 89 14.12 -20.33 6.31
CA ILE A 89 15.02 -19.19 6.54
C ILE A 89 16.31 -19.23 5.72
N LYS A 90 16.78 -20.42 5.31
CA LYS A 90 17.93 -20.53 4.40
C LYS A 90 17.71 -19.80 3.08
N GLY A 91 16.46 -19.75 2.60
CA GLY A 91 16.05 -19.01 1.42
C GLY A 91 16.20 -17.51 1.64
N MET A 92 15.68 -16.97 2.76
CA MET A 92 15.86 -15.56 3.10
C MET A 92 17.34 -15.18 3.27
N CYS A 93 18.15 -16.04 3.89
CA CYS A 93 19.60 -15.84 4.01
C CYS A 93 20.30 -15.66 2.64
N SER A 94 19.80 -16.32 1.59
CA SER A 94 20.40 -16.25 0.24
C SER A 94 20.21 -14.89 -0.46
N PHE A 95 19.30 -14.05 0.04
CA PHE A 95 19.09 -12.71 -0.48
C PHE A 95 20.15 -11.70 -0.01
N ILE A 96 20.72 -11.93 1.18
CA ILE A 96 21.65 -10.99 1.83
C ILE A 96 23.10 -11.51 1.91
N ALA A 97 23.32 -12.78 1.58
CA ALA A 97 24.62 -13.44 1.59
C ALA A 97 24.74 -14.45 0.44
N GLN A 98 25.97 -14.83 0.09
CA GLN A 98 26.16 -15.94 -0.83
C GLN A 98 25.54 -17.23 -0.24
N PRO A 99 24.80 -18.02 -1.03
CA PRO A 99 24.26 -19.28 -0.57
C PRO A 99 25.38 -20.19 -0.05
N LEU A 100 25.17 -20.76 1.14
CA LEU A 100 26.10 -21.75 1.68
C LEU A 100 26.09 -23.03 0.83
N PRO A 101 27.21 -23.76 0.75
CA PRO A 101 27.21 -25.08 0.12
C PRO A 101 26.22 -26.03 0.82
N ASP A 102 25.51 -26.85 0.04
CA ASP A 102 24.52 -27.81 0.58
C ASP A 102 25.08 -28.72 1.68
N ALA A 103 26.37 -29.07 1.59
CA ALA A 103 27.05 -29.86 2.61
C ALA A 103 27.05 -29.22 4.00
N VAL A 104 27.06 -27.88 4.09
CA VAL A 104 26.99 -27.17 5.38
C VAL A 104 25.59 -27.32 5.98
N TYR A 105 24.54 -27.12 5.18
CA TYR A 105 23.17 -27.32 5.63
C TYR A 105 22.92 -28.77 6.07
N GLN A 106 23.39 -29.73 5.27
CA GLN A 106 23.28 -31.16 5.57
C GLN A 106 24.02 -31.56 6.84
N ASP A 107 25.20 -30.98 7.10
CA ASP A 107 25.98 -31.22 8.31
C ASP A 107 25.26 -30.66 9.55
N ILE A 108 24.75 -29.42 9.47
CA ILE A 108 23.93 -28.82 10.53
C ILE A 108 22.70 -29.71 10.83
N ASP A 109 21.94 -30.09 9.81
CA ASP A 109 20.76 -30.94 9.96
C ASP A 109 21.11 -32.33 10.55
N ALA A 110 22.24 -32.92 10.15
CA ALA A 110 22.70 -34.21 10.68
C ALA A 110 23.08 -34.12 12.17
N GLN A 111 23.80 -33.07 12.57
CA GLN A 111 24.18 -32.84 13.95
C GLN A 111 22.96 -32.57 14.84
N LEU A 112 22.00 -31.76 14.37
CA LEU A 112 20.75 -31.51 15.09
C LEU A 112 19.87 -32.76 15.17
N ALA A 113 19.76 -33.55 14.10
CA ALA A 113 18.96 -34.78 14.08
C ALA A 113 19.47 -35.86 15.05
N ALA A 114 20.77 -35.83 15.37
CA ALA A 114 21.37 -36.69 16.40
C ALA A 114 21.02 -36.25 17.83
N ALA A 115 20.73 -34.97 18.04
CA ALA A 115 20.37 -34.38 19.33
C ALA A 115 18.86 -34.51 19.60
N ARG A 116 18.44 -35.69 20.08
CA ARG A 116 17.04 -35.95 20.46
C ARG A 116 16.81 -35.66 21.94
N PRO A 117 15.65 -35.10 22.31
CA PRO A 117 15.32 -34.98 23.73
C PRO A 117 15.19 -36.37 24.32
N THR A 118 15.75 -36.55 25.51
CA THR A 118 15.62 -37.79 26.26
C THR A 118 14.87 -37.52 27.55
N PHE A 119 14.31 -38.56 28.15
CA PHE A 119 13.70 -38.44 29.47
C PHE A 119 14.66 -37.85 30.52
N SER A 120 15.96 -38.08 30.39
CA SER A 120 16.98 -37.56 31.32
C SER A 120 17.50 -36.18 30.95
N ASP A 121 17.30 -35.72 29.72
CA ASP A 121 17.82 -34.45 29.22
C ASP A 121 16.85 -33.85 28.19
N PRO A 122 15.89 -33.04 28.66
CA PRO A 122 14.83 -32.54 27.81
C PRO A 122 15.27 -31.29 27.02
N PHE A 123 16.47 -30.77 27.28
CA PHE A 123 17.01 -29.55 26.66
C PHE A 123 17.97 -29.82 25.49
N GLU A 124 18.33 -31.08 25.26
CA GLU A 124 19.41 -31.45 24.34
C GLU A 124 19.26 -30.93 22.89
N PRO A 125 18.06 -30.92 22.28
CA PRO A 125 17.89 -30.38 20.93
C PRO A 125 18.28 -28.91 20.84
N MET A 126 17.75 -28.08 21.76
CA MET A 126 18.03 -26.64 21.74
C MET A 126 19.44 -26.31 22.22
N LEU A 127 20.00 -27.09 23.17
CA LEU A 127 21.38 -26.92 23.59
C LEU A 127 22.35 -27.15 22.42
N SER A 128 22.10 -28.18 21.62
CA SER A 128 22.92 -28.49 20.44
C SER A 128 22.81 -27.39 19.39
N ALA A 129 21.60 -26.86 19.18
CA ALA A 129 21.37 -25.71 18.31
C ALA A 129 22.08 -24.45 18.79
N PHE A 130 22.02 -24.13 20.08
CA PHE A 130 22.75 -23.01 20.69
C PHE A 130 24.26 -23.16 20.47
N ALA A 131 24.79 -24.37 20.66
CA ALA A 131 26.22 -24.63 20.48
C ALA A 131 26.69 -24.44 19.03
N LEU A 132 25.94 -25.00 18.07
CA LEU A 132 26.24 -24.83 16.65
C LEU A 132 26.10 -23.37 16.22
N ALA A 133 24.98 -22.74 16.58
CA ALA A 133 24.69 -21.37 16.20
C ALA A 133 25.72 -20.39 16.79
N GLU A 134 26.09 -20.53 18.07
CA GLU A 134 27.14 -19.71 18.67
C GLU A 134 28.50 -19.92 17.98
N GLY A 135 28.83 -21.16 17.61
CA GLY A 135 30.07 -21.48 16.91
C GLY A 135 30.21 -20.74 15.57
N TYR A 136 29.14 -20.69 14.78
CA TYR A 136 29.10 -19.91 13.54
C TYR A 136 29.00 -18.40 13.78
N ARG A 137 28.24 -17.96 14.80
CA ARG A 137 28.13 -16.54 15.15
C ARG A 137 29.48 -15.95 15.55
N VAL A 138 30.29 -16.67 16.31
CA VAL A 138 31.66 -16.23 16.64
C VAL A 138 32.50 -16.03 15.38
N GLN A 139 32.35 -16.90 14.38
CA GLN A 139 33.02 -16.75 13.08
C GLN A 139 32.49 -15.53 12.32
N ALA A 140 31.18 -15.28 12.35
CA ALA A 140 30.54 -14.12 11.72
C ALA A 140 31.17 -12.78 12.17
N PHE A 141 31.56 -12.70 13.44
CA PHE A 141 32.16 -11.50 14.03
C PHE A 141 33.68 -11.59 14.26
N ALA A 142 34.37 -12.56 13.65
CA ALA A 142 35.82 -12.72 13.82
C ALA A 142 36.64 -11.58 13.20
N GLY A 143 36.09 -10.90 12.18
CA GLY A 143 36.71 -9.74 11.52
C GLY A 143 36.67 -8.43 12.31
N LEU A 144 35.97 -8.39 13.45
CA LEU A 144 35.84 -7.21 14.31
C LEU A 144 36.67 -7.35 15.59
N SER A 145 37.43 -6.31 15.95
CA SER A 145 38.11 -6.25 17.25
C SER A 145 37.10 -6.13 18.41
N PRO A 146 37.49 -6.46 19.65
CA PRO A 146 36.63 -6.24 20.82
C PRO A 146 36.16 -4.79 20.97
N GLU A 147 37.02 -3.81 20.66
CA GLU A 147 36.72 -2.38 20.68
C GLU A 147 35.68 -2.04 19.61
N GLN A 148 35.82 -2.58 18.41
CA GLN A 148 34.86 -2.38 17.32
C GLN A 148 33.48 -2.96 17.66
N LYS A 149 33.42 -4.14 18.28
CA LYS A 149 32.15 -4.72 18.75
C LYS A 149 31.47 -3.85 19.80
N ARG A 150 32.24 -3.26 20.73
CA ARG A 150 31.71 -2.32 21.73
C ARG A 150 31.23 -1.02 21.08
N ALA A 151 32.02 -0.44 20.17
CA ALA A 151 31.64 0.76 19.42
C ALA A 151 30.35 0.54 18.61
N MET A 152 30.21 -0.64 18.00
CA MET A 152 28.99 -1.04 17.28
C MET A 152 27.77 -1.02 18.20
N LEU A 153 27.84 -1.63 19.40
CA LEU A 153 26.74 -1.61 20.37
C LEU A 153 26.36 -0.20 20.87
N VAL A 154 27.32 0.74 20.88
CA VAL A 154 27.05 2.15 21.19
C VAL A 154 26.34 2.83 20.02
N GLY A 155 26.76 2.55 18.78
CA GLY A 155 26.25 3.19 17.58
C GLY A 155 24.91 2.64 17.06
N ILE A 156 24.53 1.40 17.38
CA ILE A 156 23.29 0.79 16.87
C ILE A 156 22.04 1.68 17.10
N PRO A 157 21.78 2.23 18.30
CA PRO A 157 20.64 3.14 18.48
C PRO A 157 20.75 4.43 17.68
N MET A 158 21.97 4.90 17.38
CA MET A 158 22.20 6.09 16.54
C MET A 158 21.87 5.86 15.07
N TRP A 159 21.59 4.62 14.66
CA TRP A 159 21.09 4.33 13.31
C TRP A 159 19.75 5.02 13.00
N PHE A 160 19.02 5.41 14.05
CA PHE A 160 17.71 6.05 13.97
C PHE A 160 17.77 7.53 14.36
N GLU A 161 18.97 8.12 14.49
CA GLU A 161 19.10 9.55 14.78
C GLU A 161 18.63 10.40 13.58
N ASP A 162 18.00 11.52 13.90
CA ASP A 162 17.69 12.61 13.00
C ASP A 162 18.62 13.78 13.33
N GLU A 163 19.47 14.17 12.38
CA GLU A 163 20.51 15.21 12.58
C GLU A 163 19.92 16.56 13.04
N ASP A 164 18.62 16.82 12.77
CA ASP A 164 17.92 18.05 13.14
C ASP A 164 17.18 17.97 14.50
N ASN A 165 17.20 16.82 15.20
CA ASN A 165 16.50 16.62 16.48
C ASN A 165 17.44 16.55 17.69
N ALA A 166 17.42 17.61 18.52
CA ALA A 166 18.23 17.68 19.74
C ALA A 166 17.84 16.64 20.83
N ALA A 167 16.70 15.93 20.71
CA ALA A 167 16.32 14.84 21.62
C ALA A 167 17.14 13.54 21.42
N ASP A 168 17.85 13.42 20.28
CA ASP A 168 18.58 12.22 19.88
C ASP A 168 19.91 12.00 20.61
N ASP A 169 20.36 13.00 21.38
CA ASP A 169 21.43 12.83 22.38
C ASP A 169 21.10 11.70 23.38
N THR A 170 19.82 11.33 23.53
CA THR A 170 19.38 10.22 24.38
C THR A 170 19.49 8.84 23.71
N LEU A 171 19.67 8.71 22.39
CA LEU A 171 19.87 7.40 21.74
C LEU A 171 21.25 6.82 22.08
N LYS A 172 22.27 7.68 22.21
CA LYS A 172 23.64 7.25 22.51
C LYS A 172 23.67 6.49 23.83
N GLY A 173 24.06 5.21 23.79
CA GLY A 173 24.13 4.36 24.98
C GLY A 173 22.82 3.81 25.49
N LEU A 174 21.72 3.92 24.73
CA LEU A 174 20.41 3.40 25.10
C LEU A 174 20.46 1.92 25.51
N LEU A 175 21.13 1.08 24.72
CA LEU A 175 21.31 -0.35 25.05
C LEU A 175 22.12 -0.52 26.35
N HIS A 176 23.23 0.19 26.51
CA HIS A 176 24.06 0.07 27.72
C HIS A 176 23.28 0.43 28.99
N ARG A 177 22.49 1.51 28.96
CA ARG A 177 21.61 1.89 30.07
C ARG A 177 20.53 0.85 30.33
N ALA A 178 19.92 0.31 29.28
CA ALA A 178 18.92 -0.75 29.42
C ALA A 178 19.49 -1.98 30.14
N PHE A 179 20.75 -2.33 29.89
CA PHE A 179 21.44 -3.47 30.53
C PHE A 179 22.20 -3.10 31.82
N GLY A 180 22.14 -1.84 32.28
CA GLY A 180 22.90 -1.39 33.45
C GLY A 180 24.42 -1.45 33.28
N ALA A 181 24.91 -1.42 32.04
CA ALA A 181 26.32 -1.51 31.68
C ALA A 181 26.98 -0.12 31.56
N ALA A 182 28.27 -0.05 31.86
CA ALA A 182 29.06 1.18 31.67
C ALA A 182 29.28 1.45 30.18
N MET A 183 29.16 2.73 29.78
CA MET A 183 29.41 3.17 28.40
C MET A 183 30.62 4.11 28.36
N ASP A 184 31.48 3.92 27.37
CA ASP A 184 32.53 4.88 27.01
C ASP A 184 31.97 5.97 26.10
N THR A 185 31.66 7.13 26.67
CA THR A 185 31.07 8.28 25.96
C THR A 185 32.03 8.94 24.98
N THR A 186 33.34 8.64 25.05
CA THR A 186 34.38 9.25 24.22
C THR A 186 34.49 8.63 22.83
N GLN A 187 33.88 7.46 22.62
CA GLN A 187 33.83 6.81 21.32
C GLN A 187 32.94 7.59 20.34
N ASN A 188 33.47 7.82 19.15
CA ASN A 188 32.69 8.31 18.02
C ASN A 188 31.92 7.11 17.44
N ALA A 189 30.60 7.17 17.50
CA ALA A 189 29.71 6.09 17.07
C ALA A 189 28.46 6.73 16.46
N ASP A 190 28.54 7.02 15.17
CA ASP A 190 27.49 7.55 14.30
C ASP A 190 27.04 6.45 13.30
N GLY A 191 25.95 6.68 12.56
CA GLY A 191 25.44 5.72 11.56
C GLY A 191 26.48 5.29 10.52
N ASP A 192 27.34 6.20 10.09
CA ASP A 192 28.41 5.94 9.11
C ASP A 192 29.50 5.01 9.64
N SER A 193 29.85 5.15 10.91
CA SER A 193 30.76 4.25 11.61
C SER A 193 30.15 2.85 11.76
N VAL A 194 28.85 2.76 12.08
CA VAL A 194 28.12 1.48 12.16
C VAL A 194 28.13 0.80 10.80
N LEU A 195 27.77 1.51 9.72
CA LEU A 195 27.76 0.99 8.35
C LEU A 195 29.14 0.43 7.95
N THR A 196 30.22 1.12 8.34
CA THR A 196 31.60 0.67 8.09
C THR A 196 31.96 -0.62 8.86
N LEU A 197 31.35 -0.87 10.01
CA LEU A 197 31.52 -2.11 10.75
C LEU A 197 30.64 -3.24 10.17
N LEU A 198 29.45 -2.93 9.66
CA LEU A 198 28.57 -3.91 8.99
C LEU A 198 29.29 -4.61 7.82
N SER A 199 30.09 -3.88 7.04
CA SER A 199 30.82 -4.45 5.90
C SER A 199 31.88 -5.50 6.28
N LYS A 200 32.27 -5.57 7.56
CA LYS A 200 33.26 -6.53 8.07
C LYS A 200 32.63 -7.80 8.65
N VAL A 201 31.30 -7.84 8.76
CA VAL A 201 30.59 -9.01 9.27
C VAL A 201 30.60 -10.10 8.19
N ASN A 202 31.04 -11.30 8.55
CA ASN A 202 30.94 -12.46 7.66
C ASN A 202 29.48 -12.94 7.65
N ARG A 203 28.73 -12.50 6.63
CA ARG A 203 27.30 -12.79 6.47
C ARG A 203 27.03 -14.27 6.15
N GLU A 204 27.95 -15.00 5.54
CA GLU A 204 27.80 -16.44 5.28
C GLU A 204 27.82 -17.23 6.59
N ALA A 205 28.77 -16.92 7.48
CA ALA A 205 28.80 -17.50 8.82
C ALA A 205 27.59 -17.06 9.66
N LEU A 206 27.11 -15.82 9.51
CA LEU A 206 25.86 -15.39 10.16
C LEU A 206 24.66 -16.20 9.64
N SER A 207 24.55 -16.43 8.32
CA SER A 207 23.51 -17.27 7.72
C SER A 207 23.54 -18.71 8.24
N ALA A 208 24.73 -19.29 8.43
CA ALA A 208 24.88 -20.63 9.02
C ALA A 208 24.40 -20.66 10.48
N ALA A 209 24.74 -19.62 11.26
CA ALA A 209 24.30 -19.46 12.64
C ALA A 209 22.77 -19.33 12.73
N THR A 210 22.18 -18.46 11.89
CA THR A 210 20.73 -18.25 11.76
C THR A 210 20.00 -19.54 11.40
N TYR A 211 20.49 -20.29 10.42
CA TYR A 211 19.89 -21.56 10.01
C TYR A 211 19.94 -22.61 11.13
N ALA A 212 21.10 -22.80 11.78
CA ALA A 212 21.24 -23.75 12.88
C ALA A 212 20.30 -23.42 14.04
N PHE A 213 20.15 -22.13 14.37
CA PHE A 213 19.26 -21.67 15.41
C PHE A 213 17.78 -21.88 15.06
N ALA A 214 17.35 -21.50 13.85
CA ALA A 214 15.97 -21.68 13.38
C ALA A 214 15.56 -23.16 13.31
N ARG A 215 16.45 -24.04 12.82
CA ARG A 215 16.20 -25.48 12.76
C ARG A 215 16.09 -26.09 14.15
N GLY A 216 16.96 -25.68 15.06
CA GLY A 216 16.90 -26.07 16.47
C GLY A 216 15.60 -25.66 17.14
N LEU A 217 15.14 -24.43 16.89
CA LEU A 217 13.88 -23.89 17.39
C LEU A 217 12.71 -24.77 16.93
N ALA A 218 12.56 -24.97 15.62
CA ALA A 218 11.51 -25.80 15.04
C ALA A 218 11.49 -27.22 15.62
N MET A 219 12.65 -27.89 15.67
CA MET A 219 12.76 -29.24 16.22
C MET A 219 12.42 -29.31 17.70
N THR A 220 12.80 -28.30 18.47
CA THR A 220 12.53 -28.22 19.91
C THR A 220 11.04 -28.01 20.15
N THR A 221 10.42 -27.05 19.47
CA THR A 221 8.97 -26.79 19.56
C THR A 221 8.16 -28.05 19.24
N GLU A 222 8.45 -28.71 18.11
CA GLU A 222 7.73 -29.93 17.71
C GLU A 222 7.95 -31.11 18.67
N ALA A 223 9.14 -31.25 19.24
CA ALA A 223 9.38 -32.28 20.24
C ALA A 223 8.57 -32.05 21.52
N TRP A 224 8.40 -30.80 21.94
CA TRP A 224 7.67 -30.47 23.16
C TRP A 224 6.15 -30.58 23.03
N LYS A 225 5.59 -30.31 21.84
CA LYS A 225 4.18 -30.60 21.54
C LYS A 225 3.79 -32.07 21.76
N THR A 226 4.76 -33.00 21.73
CA THR A 226 4.50 -34.46 21.82
C THR A 226 5.00 -35.11 23.11
N THR A 227 5.77 -34.40 23.93
CA THR A 227 6.41 -34.95 25.14
C THR A 227 5.47 -34.84 26.35
N LYS A 228 5.31 -35.94 27.12
CA LYS A 228 4.52 -35.93 28.36
C LYS A 228 5.42 -35.69 29.57
N SER A 229 5.07 -34.71 30.40
CA SER A 229 5.85 -34.26 31.56
C SER A 229 6.07 -35.37 32.61
N PRO A 230 7.33 -35.69 32.97
CA PRO A 230 7.62 -36.67 34.00
C PRO A 230 8.43 -36.16 35.22
N PHE A 231 8.59 -34.85 35.43
CA PHE A 231 9.53 -34.33 36.44
C PHE A 231 8.87 -33.68 37.66
N SER A 232 9.66 -33.54 38.73
CA SER A 232 9.25 -33.03 40.03
C SER A 232 9.46 -31.52 40.18
N ALA A 233 8.47 -30.83 40.76
CA ALA A 233 8.49 -29.40 41.05
C ALA A 233 9.74 -28.94 41.82
N THR A 234 10.36 -27.85 41.37
CA THR A 234 11.47 -27.15 42.04
C THR A 234 11.17 -25.65 42.08
N MET A 235 11.70 -24.93 43.07
CA MET A 235 11.63 -23.46 43.13
C MET A 235 12.85 -22.85 42.46
N MET A 236 12.67 -21.78 41.70
CA MET A 236 13.75 -21.09 40.99
C MET A 236 13.67 -19.57 41.19
N SER A 237 14.81 -18.93 41.47
CA SER A 237 14.86 -17.46 41.50
C SER A 237 14.56 -16.87 40.12
N GLY A 238 13.65 -15.90 40.06
CA GLY A 238 13.24 -15.26 38.81
C GLY A 238 12.07 -15.94 38.11
N VAL A 239 11.50 -16.99 38.70
CA VAL A 239 10.23 -17.60 38.30
C VAL A 239 9.33 -17.68 39.53
N ASP A 240 8.14 -17.08 39.47
CA ASP A 240 7.08 -17.28 40.45
C ASP A 240 6.03 -18.20 39.84
N GLY A 241 6.04 -19.47 40.22
CA GLY A 241 5.27 -20.51 39.56
C GLY A 241 5.94 -21.88 39.66
N LEU A 242 5.38 -22.87 38.96
CA LEU A 242 5.90 -24.22 38.94
C LEU A 242 7.09 -24.31 37.97
N VAL A 243 8.26 -24.77 38.44
CA VAL A 243 9.39 -25.12 37.58
C VAL A 243 9.63 -26.62 37.63
N ILE A 244 9.69 -27.24 36.46
CA ILE A 244 9.78 -28.67 36.27
C ILE A 244 11.24 -29.13 36.21
N ALA A 245 12.09 -28.38 35.51
CA ALA A 245 13.52 -28.66 35.39
C ALA A 245 14.33 -27.40 35.07
N THR A 246 15.61 -27.42 35.41
CA THR A 246 16.57 -26.37 35.06
C THR A 246 17.90 -26.97 34.63
N ARG A 247 18.62 -26.29 33.73
CA ARG A 247 19.97 -26.68 33.33
C ARG A 247 20.87 -25.45 33.25
N GLU A 248 21.98 -25.47 33.97
CA GLU A 248 23.03 -24.46 33.80
C GLU A 248 23.86 -24.80 32.57
N THR A 249 24.06 -23.81 31.70
CA THR A 249 24.81 -23.95 30.44
C THR A 249 25.79 -22.79 30.26
N PRO A 250 26.79 -22.92 29.37
CA PRO A 250 27.65 -21.79 29.00
C PRO A 250 26.90 -20.58 28.43
N TYR A 251 25.68 -20.77 27.93
CA TYR A 251 24.83 -19.73 27.35
C TYR A 251 23.92 -19.07 28.41
N GLY A 252 23.73 -19.73 29.55
CA GLY A 252 22.87 -19.30 30.64
C GLY A 252 21.94 -20.41 31.12
N THR A 253 21.13 -20.09 32.12
CA THR A 253 20.19 -21.06 32.67
C THR A 253 19.05 -21.32 31.70
N PHE A 254 18.77 -22.60 31.48
CA PHE A 254 17.59 -23.09 30.78
C PHE A 254 16.55 -23.48 31.82
N VAL A 255 15.29 -23.17 31.53
CA VAL A 255 14.15 -23.36 32.42
C VAL A 255 13.06 -24.11 31.67
N LEU A 256 12.50 -25.11 32.33
CA LEU A 256 11.28 -25.79 31.93
C LEU A 256 10.18 -25.42 32.93
N GLY A 257 9.26 -24.58 32.47
CA GLY A 257 8.08 -24.10 33.17
C GLY A 257 7.02 -25.16 33.41
N GLY A 258 6.00 -24.78 34.17
CA GLY A 258 4.90 -25.63 34.59
C GLY A 258 3.83 -25.73 33.50
N SER A 259 2.69 -26.34 33.82
CA SER A 259 1.47 -26.24 32.99
C SER A 259 0.40 -25.40 33.69
N GLY A 260 0.85 -24.47 34.54
CA GLY A 260 0.01 -23.58 35.31
C GLY A 260 0.69 -22.22 35.39
N PRO A 261 -0.01 -21.19 35.85
CA PRO A 261 0.42 -19.80 35.68
C PRO A 261 1.77 -19.53 36.36
N ASN A 262 2.68 -19.00 35.57
CA ASN A 262 4.03 -18.63 35.93
C ASN A 262 4.28 -17.14 35.65
N VAL A 263 5.14 -16.52 36.48
CA VAL A 263 5.67 -15.17 36.24
C VAL A 263 7.17 -15.23 36.05
N TYR A 264 7.63 -14.89 34.86
CA TYR A 264 9.04 -14.89 34.48
C TYR A 264 9.64 -13.49 34.61
N SER A 265 10.46 -13.27 35.64
CA SER A 265 11.18 -12.01 35.87
C SER A 265 12.69 -12.10 35.65
N GLY A 266 13.26 -13.31 35.64
CA GLY A 266 14.67 -13.57 35.34
C GLY A 266 14.97 -13.58 33.84
N ASP A 267 16.12 -13.04 33.44
CA ASP A 267 16.59 -13.12 32.05
C ASP A 267 17.30 -14.48 31.82
N PHE A 268 16.54 -15.46 31.34
CA PHE A 268 16.98 -16.84 31.06
C PHE A 268 17.48 -17.00 29.62
N ALA A 269 18.32 -18.03 29.37
CA ALA A 269 18.78 -18.33 28.01
C ALA A 269 17.78 -19.18 27.23
N LEU A 270 17.02 -20.04 27.90
CA LEU A 270 15.91 -20.76 27.31
C LEU A 270 14.78 -20.85 28.34
N ILE A 271 13.57 -20.53 27.92
CA ILE A 271 12.34 -20.89 28.63
C ILE A 271 11.56 -21.80 27.71
N ILE A 272 11.15 -22.95 28.21
CA ILE A 272 10.11 -23.78 27.62
C ILE A 272 9.00 -23.83 28.68
N ASP A 273 7.85 -23.21 28.43
CA ASP A 273 6.69 -23.35 29.31
C ASP A 273 5.73 -24.39 28.74
N LEU A 274 5.08 -25.18 29.61
CA LEU A 274 4.15 -26.22 29.17
C LEU A 274 2.70 -25.75 29.13
N GLY A 275 2.44 -24.53 29.60
CA GLY A 275 1.22 -23.76 29.41
C GLY A 275 0.67 -23.15 30.70
N GLY A 276 -0.46 -22.46 30.57
CA GLY A 276 -1.06 -21.65 31.64
C GLY A 276 -1.10 -20.19 31.21
N ASP A 277 -1.89 -19.35 31.89
CA ASP A 277 -1.92 -17.91 31.57
C ASP A 277 -0.74 -17.22 32.28
N ASP A 278 0.35 -17.03 31.55
CA ASP A 278 1.66 -16.65 32.04
C ASP A 278 1.97 -15.16 31.88
N ARG A 279 2.98 -14.69 32.63
CA ARG A 279 3.43 -13.30 32.59
C ARG A 279 4.94 -13.19 32.44
N TYR A 280 5.37 -12.67 31.31
CA TYR A 280 6.78 -12.46 30.97
C TYR A 280 7.15 -10.98 31.19
N LEU A 281 7.89 -10.71 32.27
CA LEU A 281 8.36 -9.36 32.67
C LEU A 281 9.87 -9.16 32.40
N ASN A 282 10.50 -10.16 31.80
CA ASN A 282 11.92 -10.24 31.52
C ASN A 282 12.23 -9.80 30.06
N ARG A 283 13.43 -10.09 29.57
CA ARG A 283 13.78 -9.98 28.14
C ARG A 283 13.52 -11.29 27.41
N ALA A 284 12.28 -11.78 27.48
CA ALA A 284 11.85 -13.04 26.87
C ALA A 284 12.44 -13.22 25.47
N GLY A 285 13.28 -14.24 25.31
CA GLY A 285 13.81 -14.64 24.01
C GLY A 285 14.84 -13.71 23.38
N ALA A 286 15.29 -12.65 24.05
CA ALA A 286 16.18 -11.67 23.44
C ALA A 286 17.67 -11.94 23.69
N ALA A 287 18.47 -11.78 22.65
CA ALA A 287 19.90 -11.97 22.63
C ALA A 287 20.62 -10.68 22.19
N VAL A 288 21.38 -10.08 23.09
CA VAL A 288 22.22 -8.90 22.84
C VAL A 288 23.67 -9.25 23.15
N SER A 289 24.41 -9.74 22.16
CA SER A 289 25.78 -10.22 22.40
C SER A 289 26.70 -9.08 22.82
N GLY A 290 27.38 -9.26 23.96
CA GLY A 290 28.29 -8.26 24.54
C GLY A 290 27.70 -7.45 25.70
N LEU A 291 26.38 -7.40 25.84
CA LEU A 291 25.68 -6.79 27.00
C LEU A 291 24.85 -7.83 27.79
N GLY A 292 24.32 -8.83 27.09
CA GLY A 292 23.53 -9.92 27.65
C GLY A 292 23.90 -11.25 27.01
N LYS A 293 22.89 -12.09 26.75
CA LYS A 293 23.05 -13.40 26.12
C LYS A 293 23.36 -13.26 24.64
N SER A 294 24.14 -14.18 24.07
CA SER A 294 24.42 -14.22 22.63
C SER A 294 23.40 -15.04 21.84
N VAL A 295 22.72 -15.96 22.51
CA VAL A 295 21.62 -16.78 22.02
C VAL A 295 20.57 -16.88 23.11
N ALA A 296 19.29 -16.72 22.78
CA ALA A 296 18.19 -16.84 23.73
C ALA A 296 16.88 -17.24 23.04
N ALA A 297 16.04 -18.04 23.70
CA ALA A 297 14.73 -18.42 23.16
C ALA A 297 13.65 -18.57 24.25
N VAL A 298 12.39 -18.35 23.87
CA VAL A 298 11.20 -18.72 24.64
C VAL A 298 10.33 -19.59 23.75
N ILE A 299 9.78 -20.67 24.32
CA ILE A 299 8.79 -21.54 23.71
C ILE A 299 7.67 -21.72 24.73
N ASP A 300 6.56 -21.00 24.57
CA ASP A 300 5.31 -21.26 25.26
C ASP A 300 4.47 -22.26 24.44
N LEU A 301 3.75 -23.17 25.10
CA LEU A 301 2.96 -24.19 24.43
C LEU A 301 1.46 -23.91 24.42
N SER A 302 0.93 -23.10 25.34
CA SER A 302 -0.48 -22.73 25.40
C SER A 302 -0.76 -21.77 26.56
N GLY A 303 -1.53 -20.72 26.34
CA GLY A 303 -1.92 -19.81 27.42
C GLY A 303 -2.78 -18.68 26.91
N ASN A 304 -3.15 -17.73 27.77
CA ASN A 304 -3.49 -16.37 27.33
C ASN A 304 -2.54 -15.44 28.09
N ASP A 305 -1.43 -15.17 27.46
CA ASP A 305 -0.20 -14.74 28.08
C ASP A 305 0.03 -13.25 27.94
N GLN A 306 0.86 -12.75 28.86
CA GLN A 306 1.20 -11.35 28.94
C GLN A 306 2.70 -11.16 28.87
N TYR A 307 3.17 -10.80 27.68
CA TYR A 307 4.55 -10.46 27.39
C TYR A 307 4.78 -8.95 27.59
N LEU A 308 4.79 -8.53 28.85
CA LEU A 308 4.75 -7.12 29.28
C LEU A 308 6.13 -6.63 29.72
N SER A 309 7.02 -6.43 28.76
CA SER A 309 8.37 -5.96 29.03
C SER A 309 8.55 -4.50 28.62
N GLY A 310 8.50 -3.58 29.59
CA GLY A 310 8.86 -2.16 29.38
C GLY A 310 10.35 -1.91 29.13
N LYS A 311 11.15 -2.97 28.93
CA LYS A 311 12.59 -2.90 28.64
C LYS A 311 12.80 -2.75 27.12
N ASN A 312 13.98 -2.28 26.72
CA ASN A 312 14.44 -2.36 25.33
C ASN A 312 15.18 -3.69 25.10
N ALA A 313 15.23 -4.14 23.84
CA ALA A 313 15.84 -5.41 23.41
C ALA A 313 15.20 -6.62 24.12
N ASN A 314 13.97 -6.95 23.74
CA ASN A 314 13.16 -8.04 24.30
C ASN A 314 12.37 -8.78 23.19
N LEU A 315 11.53 -9.74 23.58
CA LEU A 315 10.57 -10.46 22.71
C LEU A 315 11.20 -10.99 21.41
N GLY A 316 12.13 -11.92 21.55
CA GLY A 316 12.78 -12.57 20.40
C GLY A 316 13.78 -11.71 19.63
N CYS A 317 14.17 -10.54 20.15
CA CYS A 317 15.14 -9.65 19.50
C CYS A 317 16.57 -10.23 19.45
N GLY A 318 17.26 -10.09 18.32
CA GLY A 318 18.67 -10.47 18.14
C GLY A 318 19.58 -9.31 17.72
N ILE A 319 20.41 -8.81 18.64
CA ILE A 319 21.44 -7.79 18.38
C ILE A 319 22.82 -8.40 18.54
N LEU A 320 23.59 -8.49 17.45
CA LEU A 320 24.85 -9.26 17.40
C LEU A 320 24.69 -10.74 17.83
N GLY A 321 23.44 -11.19 17.94
CA GLY A 321 23.00 -12.40 18.62
C GLY A 321 21.75 -12.98 17.94
N LEU A 322 21.27 -14.11 18.46
CA LEU A 322 20.15 -14.85 17.89
C LEU A 322 19.06 -15.00 18.95
N GLY A 323 17.93 -14.32 18.74
CA GLY A 323 16.78 -14.30 19.64
C GLY A 323 15.56 -14.98 19.02
N ALA A 324 14.75 -15.63 19.85
CA ALA A 324 13.50 -16.23 19.43
C ALA A 324 12.41 -16.16 20.51
N LEU A 325 11.17 -15.93 20.10
CA LEU A 325 9.97 -16.18 20.89
C LEU A 325 9.03 -17.04 20.04
N VAL A 326 8.54 -18.12 20.63
CA VAL A 326 7.51 -18.98 20.05
C VAL A 326 6.39 -19.07 21.07
N ASP A 327 5.22 -18.56 20.72
CA ASP A 327 3.95 -18.91 21.32
C ASP A 327 3.24 -19.89 20.38
N VAL A 328 2.60 -20.92 20.93
CA VAL A 328 1.98 -21.99 20.13
C VAL A 328 0.47 -21.81 20.01
N SER A 329 -0.18 -21.16 20.97
CA SER A 329 -1.62 -20.91 20.94
C SER A 329 -2.04 -20.05 22.12
N GLY A 330 -2.87 -19.05 21.86
CA GLY A 330 -3.43 -18.25 22.93
C GLY A 330 -4.30 -17.13 22.45
N ASN A 331 -4.60 -16.19 23.35
CA ASN A 331 -4.97 -14.82 22.97
C ASN A 331 -4.14 -13.91 23.86
N ASP A 332 -3.11 -13.35 23.28
CA ASP A 332 -1.91 -12.92 23.95
C ASP A 332 -1.71 -11.42 23.77
N MET A 333 -0.92 -10.87 24.70
CA MET A 333 -0.57 -9.47 24.68
C MET A 333 0.94 -9.30 24.71
N TYR A 334 1.45 -8.72 23.64
CA TYR A 334 2.86 -8.43 23.43
C TYR A 334 3.11 -6.94 23.52
N SER A 335 3.97 -6.53 24.44
CA SER A 335 4.34 -5.11 24.59
C SER A 335 5.84 -4.95 24.82
N GLY A 336 6.49 -4.23 23.91
CA GLY A 336 7.92 -3.94 23.96
C GLY A 336 8.24 -2.51 23.53
N GLY A 337 9.39 -2.01 24.00
CA GLY A 337 9.92 -0.70 23.63
C GLY A 337 10.66 -0.73 22.30
N MET A 338 11.92 -0.30 22.31
CA MET A 338 12.80 -0.33 21.14
C MET A 338 13.50 -1.69 21.02
N PHE A 339 13.67 -2.19 19.79
CA PHE A 339 14.26 -3.51 19.51
C PHE A 339 13.42 -4.64 20.13
N THR A 340 12.30 -4.98 19.49
CA THR A 340 11.34 -5.95 20.05
C THR A 340 10.70 -6.82 18.97
N GLN A 341 9.91 -7.82 19.36
CA GLN A 341 9.05 -8.64 18.49
C GLN A 341 9.78 -9.11 17.22
N GLY A 342 10.84 -9.88 17.44
CA GLY A 342 11.65 -10.48 16.37
C GLY A 342 12.67 -9.53 15.72
N ALA A 343 12.87 -8.29 16.18
CA ALA A 343 13.85 -7.37 15.59
C ALA A 343 15.29 -7.90 15.59
N ALA A 344 16.03 -7.65 14.50
CA ALA A 344 17.39 -8.13 14.28
C ALA A 344 18.34 -7.01 13.84
N PHE A 345 19.43 -6.80 14.58
CA PHE A 345 20.51 -5.89 14.17
C PHE A 345 21.84 -6.63 14.21
N CYS A 346 22.40 -6.93 13.04
CA CYS A 346 23.53 -7.85 12.92
C CYS A 346 23.27 -9.18 13.63
N GLY A 347 22.12 -9.79 13.40
CA GLY A 347 21.69 -10.96 14.14
C GLY A 347 20.54 -11.68 13.47
N ALA A 348 19.87 -12.51 14.26
CA ALA A 348 18.60 -13.11 13.87
C ALA A 348 17.57 -12.88 14.97
N GLY A 349 16.36 -12.50 14.59
CA GLY A 349 15.24 -12.39 15.49
C GLY A 349 14.04 -13.13 14.92
N PHE A 350 13.49 -14.04 15.72
CA PHE A 350 12.35 -14.85 15.34
C PHE A 350 11.21 -14.65 16.32
N PHE A 351 10.02 -14.46 15.79
CA PHE A 351 8.80 -14.33 16.56
C PHE A 351 7.74 -15.19 15.85
N PHE A 352 7.22 -16.20 16.52
CA PHE A 352 6.18 -17.07 16.01
C PHE A 352 5.06 -17.09 17.01
N ASP A 353 3.89 -16.63 16.60
CA ASP A 353 2.62 -16.88 17.28
C ASP A 353 1.86 -17.96 16.50
N GLY A 354 1.10 -18.80 17.21
CA GLY A 354 0.33 -19.88 16.63
C GLY A 354 -1.06 -19.46 16.11
N GLY A 355 -1.46 -18.21 16.34
CA GLY A 355 -2.76 -17.62 16.09
C GLY A 355 -3.56 -17.41 17.38
N GLY A 356 -4.54 -16.52 17.32
CA GLY A 356 -5.24 -15.99 18.49
C GLY A 356 -5.88 -14.65 18.17
N ASP A 357 -6.71 -14.09 19.04
CA ASP A 357 -7.09 -12.67 18.94
C ASP A 357 -6.08 -11.83 19.74
N ASP A 358 -4.98 -11.41 19.11
CA ASP A 358 -3.77 -10.93 19.76
C ASP A 358 -3.56 -9.41 19.67
N GLN A 359 -2.69 -8.91 20.57
CA GLN A 359 -2.29 -7.50 20.59
C GLN A 359 -0.77 -7.33 20.59
N TYR A 360 -0.27 -6.74 19.52
CA TYR A 360 1.14 -6.45 19.31
C TYR A 360 1.41 -4.96 19.43
N ARG A 361 2.16 -4.55 20.45
CA ARG A 361 2.60 -3.16 20.65
C ARG A 361 4.10 -3.02 20.67
N ALA A 362 4.66 -2.32 19.70
CA ALA A 362 6.09 -2.06 19.58
C ALA A 362 6.38 -0.56 19.50
N GLY A 363 7.54 -0.17 20.04
CA GLY A 363 8.07 1.17 19.89
C GLY A 363 8.76 1.34 18.53
N ILE A 364 10.07 1.56 18.54
CA ILE A 364 10.88 1.72 17.34
C ILE A 364 11.65 0.43 17.06
N PHE A 365 11.73 0.02 15.79
CA PHE A 365 12.49 -1.16 15.38
C PHE A 365 11.94 -2.46 16.00
N GLY A 366 10.76 -2.88 15.54
CA GLY A 366 10.05 -4.06 16.03
C GLY A 366 9.14 -4.69 14.98
N GLN A 367 8.38 -5.72 15.36
CA GLN A 367 7.43 -6.41 14.46
C GLN A 367 8.09 -6.84 13.15
N ALA A 368 9.13 -7.66 13.26
CA ALA A 368 10.05 -8.01 12.18
C ALA A 368 10.79 -6.80 11.54
N ALA A 369 11.87 -6.35 12.18
CA ALA A 369 12.74 -5.30 11.63
C ALA A 369 14.19 -5.78 11.51
N ALA A 370 14.89 -5.54 10.39
CA ALA A 370 16.25 -6.07 10.16
C ALA A 370 17.27 -5.05 9.62
N VAL A 371 18.46 -5.00 10.23
CA VAL A 371 19.68 -4.40 9.63
C VAL A 371 20.80 -5.43 9.68
N CYS A 372 21.42 -5.73 8.54
CA CYS A 372 22.50 -6.72 8.42
C CYS A 372 22.19 -8.07 9.12
N GLY A 373 21.00 -8.60 8.91
CA GLY A 373 20.50 -9.77 9.63
C GLY A 373 19.18 -10.26 9.07
N ILE A 374 18.61 -11.26 9.73
CA ILE A 374 17.35 -11.88 9.34
C ILE A 374 16.32 -11.70 10.44
N SER A 375 15.12 -11.25 10.09
CA SER A 375 14.03 -11.07 11.02
C SER A 375 12.74 -11.67 10.45
N VAL A 376 12.04 -12.47 11.25
CA VAL A 376 10.75 -13.04 10.87
C VAL A 376 9.79 -12.89 12.05
N MET A 377 8.60 -12.37 11.78
CA MET A 377 7.44 -12.42 12.64
C MET A 377 6.35 -13.19 11.90
N VAL A 378 5.75 -14.16 12.58
CA VAL A 378 4.65 -14.95 12.06
C VAL A 378 3.52 -14.92 13.06
N ASP A 379 2.32 -14.66 12.58
CA ASP A 379 1.07 -14.94 13.26
C ASP A 379 0.33 -16.07 12.53
N GLY A 380 -0.33 -16.96 13.27
CA GLY A 380 -1.09 -18.07 12.70
C GLY A 380 -2.48 -17.71 12.17
N GLY A 381 -2.90 -16.46 12.37
CA GLY A 381 -4.16 -15.85 12.01
C GLY A 381 -5.08 -15.62 13.21
N GLY A 382 -6.09 -14.79 13.03
CA GLY A 382 -7.01 -14.43 14.12
C GLY A 382 -7.69 -13.08 13.96
N ARG A 383 -7.74 -12.30 15.03
CA ARG A 383 -8.16 -10.88 14.93
C ARG A 383 -7.18 -10.04 15.72
N ASP A 384 -6.26 -9.48 14.99
CA ASP A 384 -5.02 -9.00 15.53
C ASP A 384 -4.88 -7.49 15.39
N VAL A 385 -4.16 -6.91 16.35
CA VAL A 385 -3.85 -5.48 16.33
C VAL A 385 -2.35 -5.28 16.43
N TYR A 386 -1.78 -4.79 15.35
CA TYR A 386 -0.37 -4.42 15.25
C TYR A 386 -0.21 -2.90 15.38
N ASP A 387 0.20 -2.43 16.56
CA ASP A 387 0.55 -1.02 16.78
C ASP A 387 2.09 -0.86 16.84
N LEU A 388 2.62 0.01 15.99
CA LEU A 388 4.04 0.36 15.89
C LEU A 388 4.24 1.88 15.84
N TYR A 389 5.34 2.38 16.41
CA TYR A 389 5.78 3.75 16.10
C TYR A 389 6.47 3.82 14.74
N GLU A 390 7.70 3.34 14.63
CA GLU A 390 8.49 3.43 13.38
C GLU A 390 9.41 2.21 13.19
N TYR A 391 9.76 1.91 11.94
CA TYR A 391 10.68 0.82 11.54
C TYR A 391 10.17 -0.58 11.96
N GLY A 392 9.21 -1.14 11.23
CA GLY A 392 8.67 -2.45 11.60
C GLY A 392 7.57 -2.95 10.67
N GLN A 393 6.78 -3.92 11.14
CA GLN A 393 5.76 -4.60 10.32
C GLN A 393 6.37 -5.13 9.01
N GLY A 394 7.47 -5.89 9.15
CA GLY A 394 8.31 -6.30 8.02
C GLY A 394 9.08 -5.11 7.45
N CYS A 395 10.11 -4.64 8.16
CA CYS A 395 10.97 -3.52 7.72
C CYS A 395 12.44 -3.93 7.61
N ALA A 396 13.15 -3.53 6.55
CA ALA A 396 14.56 -3.87 6.39
C ALA A 396 15.44 -2.68 5.98
N SER A 397 16.69 -2.71 6.42
CA SER A 397 17.73 -1.80 5.96
C SER A 397 18.95 -2.54 5.41
N THR A 398 20.08 -1.85 5.29
CA THR A 398 21.32 -2.36 4.68
C THR A 398 21.66 -3.78 5.13
N PHE A 399 21.80 -4.68 4.15
CA PHE A 399 22.06 -6.12 4.36
C PHE A 399 21.01 -6.87 5.19
N GLY A 400 19.83 -6.30 5.42
CA GLY A 400 18.73 -6.90 6.16
C GLY A 400 17.73 -7.62 5.26
N ALA A 401 17.14 -8.70 5.78
CA ALA A 401 15.92 -9.30 5.24
C ALA A 401 14.92 -9.49 6.37
N ALA A 402 13.73 -8.91 6.23
CA ALA A 402 12.67 -8.93 7.23
C ALA A 402 11.32 -9.31 6.60
N ALA A 403 10.55 -10.14 7.29
CA ALA A 403 9.19 -10.47 6.89
C ALA A 403 8.24 -10.56 8.09
N LEU A 404 7.05 -9.97 7.94
CA LEU A 404 5.88 -10.28 8.75
C LEU A 404 4.95 -11.14 7.89
N TYR A 405 4.57 -12.31 8.38
CA TYR A 405 3.57 -13.17 7.77
C TYR A 405 2.38 -13.30 8.72
N ASP A 406 1.19 -12.97 8.26
CA ASP A 406 -0.06 -13.18 8.99
C ASP A 406 -0.85 -14.32 8.33
N GLY A 407 -1.38 -15.22 9.15
CA GLY A 407 -2.17 -16.38 8.72
C GLY A 407 -3.59 -16.04 8.26
N GLY A 408 -3.96 -14.76 8.31
CA GLY A 408 -5.24 -14.19 7.90
C GLY A 408 -6.15 -13.92 9.09
N GLY A 409 -7.11 -13.02 8.94
CA GLY A 409 -7.85 -12.51 10.07
C GLY A 409 -8.69 -11.29 9.71
N ASN A 410 -9.02 -10.46 10.69
CA ASN A 410 -9.69 -9.18 10.38
C ASN A 410 -8.93 -8.10 11.14
N ASP A 411 -7.77 -7.77 10.61
CA ASP A 411 -6.65 -7.28 11.37
C ASP A 411 -6.44 -5.79 11.18
N VAL A 412 -5.67 -5.22 12.09
CA VAL A 412 -5.42 -3.79 12.12
C VAL A 412 -3.94 -3.52 12.23
N TYR A 413 -3.36 -3.03 11.14
CA TYR A 413 -1.97 -2.62 11.06
C TYR A 413 -1.84 -1.10 11.20
N ARG A 414 -1.32 -0.62 12.33
CA ARG A 414 -1.06 0.80 12.60
C ARG A 414 0.43 1.09 12.74
N ALA A 415 0.91 2.07 11.97
CA ALA A 415 2.29 2.54 12.09
C ALA A 415 2.40 4.07 12.00
N GLY A 416 3.08 4.69 12.97
CA GLY A 416 3.38 6.13 13.00
C GLY A 416 2.99 6.80 14.33
N GLY A 417 2.78 8.11 14.29
CA GLY A 417 2.33 8.89 15.46
C GLY A 417 3.43 9.24 16.48
N PHE A 418 4.70 9.00 16.14
CA PHE A 418 5.85 9.30 16.99
C PHE A 418 6.67 10.49 16.48
N GLU A 419 7.49 10.34 15.43
CA GLU A 419 8.24 11.46 14.83
C GLU A 419 7.55 12.03 13.59
N THR A 420 7.52 13.36 13.51
CA THR A 420 6.96 14.07 12.35
C THR A 420 7.92 14.06 11.16
N HIS A 421 7.41 14.11 9.93
CA HIS A 421 8.20 14.22 8.71
C HIS A 421 8.62 15.68 8.42
N ALA A 422 9.21 16.33 9.40
CA ALA A 422 9.76 17.68 9.22
C ALA A 422 11.06 17.66 8.37
N PRO A 423 11.37 18.74 7.63
CA PRO A 423 10.56 19.95 7.42
C PRO A 423 9.55 19.81 6.25
N LEU A 424 9.56 18.70 5.51
CA LEU A 424 8.77 18.55 4.27
C LEU A 424 7.27 18.45 4.53
N ARG A 425 6.87 17.66 5.54
CA ARG A 425 5.49 17.50 6.03
C ARG A 425 5.47 17.43 7.56
N PRO A 426 5.62 18.57 8.25
CA PRO A 426 5.72 18.61 9.70
C PRO A 426 4.40 18.27 10.44
N GLU A 427 3.28 18.14 9.71
CA GLU A 427 1.96 17.77 10.27
C GLU A 427 1.66 16.28 10.11
N ASP A 428 2.55 15.53 9.47
CA ASP A 428 2.43 14.11 9.18
C ASP A 428 3.61 13.38 9.83
N TYR A 429 3.44 12.09 10.14
CA TYR A 429 4.39 11.23 10.83
C TYR A 429 5.10 10.29 9.87
N ARG A 430 6.32 9.91 10.25
CA ARG A 430 7.05 8.81 9.60
C ARG A 430 6.53 7.49 10.14
N SER A 431 6.52 6.46 9.29
CA SER A 431 6.09 5.10 9.67
C SER A 431 7.19 4.08 9.42
N PHE A 432 7.81 4.07 8.23
CA PHE A 432 8.83 3.07 7.86
C PHE A 432 8.35 1.63 8.11
N ALA A 433 7.18 1.27 7.59
CA ALA A 433 6.50 0.05 8.01
C ALA A 433 5.74 -0.68 6.89
N GLN A 434 5.17 -1.85 7.19
CA GLN A 434 4.28 -2.61 6.30
C GLN A 434 5.00 -2.98 5.00
N GLY A 435 6.07 -3.76 5.11
CA GLY A 435 6.88 -4.16 3.96
C GLY A 435 7.83 -3.09 3.44
N PHE A 436 8.27 -2.15 4.29
CA PHE A 436 9.13 -1.04 3.87
C PHE A 436 10.63 -1.39 3.94
N ALA A 437 11.42 -1.02 2.93
CA ALA A 437 12.87 -1.21 2.95
C ALA A 437 13.66 0.06 2.62
N ILE A 438 14.77 0.32 3.34
CA ILE A 438 15.61 1.52 3.14
C ILE A 438 17.13 1.30 3.18
N GLY A 439 17.88 1.89 2.25
CA GLY A 439 19.35 1.98 2.33
C GLY A 439 19.90 3.18 3.11
N SER A 440 21.09 3.03 3.69
CA SER A 440 21.85 4.10 4.36
C SER A 440 22.45 5.09 3.35
N ARG A 441 21.64 6.04 2.86
CA ARG A 441 22.06 7.03 1.86
C ARG A 441 23.15 7.98 2.39
N PRO A 442 24.18 8.34 1.59
CA PRO A 442 24.42 7.92 0.21
C PRO A 442 25.28 6.65 0.06
N ARG A 443 25.72 6.03 1.16
CA ARG A 443 26.84 5.08 1.17
C ARG A 443 26.46 3.61 1.12
N GLY A 444 25.28 3.23 1.59
CA GLY A 444 24.84 1.85 1.73
C GLY A 444 23.52 1.58 1.02
N GLY A 445 23.44 0.50 0.24
CA GLY A 445 22.15 0.00 -0.27
C GLY A 445 21.30 -0.58 0.87
N GLY A 446 20.01 -0.75 0.64
CA GLY A 446 19.06 -1.31 1.60
C GLY A 446 18.97 -2.83 1.59
N GLY A 447 17.82 -3.33 2.01
CA GLY A 447 17.52 -4.75 2.18
C GLY A 447 16.22 -5.17 1.51
N PHE A 448 15.68 -6.29 2.01
CA PHE A 448 14.42 -6.90 1.56
C PHE A 448 13.39 -6.89 2.67
N ALA A 449 12.21 -6.33 2.43
CA ALA A 449 11.14 -6.23 3.40
C ALA A 449 9.84 -6.75 2.82
N LEU A 450 9.07 -7.51 3.61
CA LEU A 450 7.77 -8.04 3.22
C LEU A 450 6.77 -7.99 4.37
N LEU A 451 5.55 -7.56 4.08
CA LEU A 451 4.36 -7.96 4.83
C LEU A 451 3.54 -8.86 3.91
N HIS A 452 3.17 -10.06 4.39
CA HIS A 452 2.30 -10.98 3.66
C HIS A 452 1.15 -11.37 4.56
N ASP A 453 -0.06 -10.94 4.20
CA ASP A 453 -1.31 -11.35 4.84
C ASP A 453 -1.99 -12.44 4.01
N ALA A 454 -2.37 -13.55 4.66
CA ALA A 454 -3.02 -14.67 4.00
C ALA A 454 -4.55 -14.46 3.81
N GLY A 455 -5.10 -13.41 4.41
CA GLY A 455 -6.34 -12.76 4.03
C GLY A 455 -7.34 -12.49 5.15
N GLY A 456 -8.17 -11.47 4.96
CA GLY A 456 -9.49 -11.26 5.54
C GLY A 456 -9.88 -9.79 5.41
N ASP A 457 -10.76 -9.21 6.26
CA ASP A 457 -11.14 -7.79 6.04
C ASP A 457 -10.28 -6.85 6.90
N ASP A 458 -9.16 -6.39 6.34
CA ASP A 458 -8.05 -5.75 7.04
C ASP A 458 -7.98 -4.23 6.90
N PHE A 459 -7.33 -3.60 7.89
CA PHE A 459 -7.11 -2.16 7.94
C PHE A 459 -5.63 -1.80 8.05
N TYR A 460 -5.03 -1.52 6.90
CA TYR A 460 -3.65 -1.01 6.79
C TYR A 460 -3.61 0.51 6.92
N ASN A 461 -3.14 1.01 8.07
CA ASN A 461 -3.09 2.43 8.35
C ASN A 461 -1.69 2.91 8.76
N ALA A 462 -1.07 3.65 7.85
CA ALA A 462 0.22 4.28 8.07
C ALA A 462 0.19 5.74 7.59
N GLU A 463 1.32 6.44 7.67
CA GLU A 463 1.43 7.78 7.11
C GLU A 463 2.48 7.82 6.00
N ILE A 464 3.76 7.99 6.33
CA ILE A 464 4.81 8.17 5.34
C ILE A 464 5.77 6.99 5.36
N TYR A 465 6.13 6.49 4.17
CA TYR A 465 7.02 5.34 3.97
C TYR A 465 6.43 4.01 4.45
N ALA A 466 5.38 3.52 3.79
CA ALA A 466 4.75 2.27 4.17
C ALA A 466 4.07 1.53 3.00
N GLN A 467 3.59 0.31 3.23
CA GLN A 467 2.77 -0.47 2.28
C GLN A 467 3.56 -0.84 1.01
N GLY A 468 4.57 -1.71 1.17
CA GLY A 468 5.32 -2.30 0.06
C GLY A 468 6.26 -1.33 -0.65
N VAL A 469 7.00 -0.52 0.10
CA VAL A 469 7.81 0.59 -0.45
C VAL A 469 9.30 0.36 -0.32
N GLY A 470 10.03 0.62 -1.41
CA GLY A 470 11.49 0.67 -1.42
C GLY A 470 12.03 2.09 -1.47
N TYR A 471 13.07 2.36 -0.68
CA TYR A 471 13.82 3.61 -0.67
C TYR A 471 15.35 3.40 -0.64
N TRP A 472 16.07 3.93 -1.64
CA TRP A 472 17.53 3.80 -1.80
C TRP A 472 18.07 2.36 -1.85
N TYR A 473 18.16 1.80 -3.07
CA TYR A 473 18.73 0.48 -3.35
C TYR A 473 18.16 -0.62 -2.45
N SER A 474 16.84 -0.72 -2.39
CA SER A 474 16.11 -1.69 -1.57
C SER A 474 14.92 -2.28 -2.33
N LEU A 475 14.34 -3.36 -1.81
CA LEU A 475 13.06 -3.91 -2.26
C LEU A 475 12.10 -3.99 -1.06
N GLY A 476 10.97 -3.28 -1.15
CA GLY A 476 9.85 -3.43 -0.22
C GLY A 476 8.65 -4.05 -0.92
N GLY A 477 7.94 -4.95 -0.23
CA GLY A 477 6.81 -5.71 -0.75
C GLY A 477 5.65 -5.78 0.25
N LEU A 478 4.42 -5.71 -0.24
CA LEU A 478 3.21 -6.09 0.51
C LEU A 478 2.41 -7.05 -0.37
N ILE A 479 2.00 -8.18 0.19
CA ILE A 479 1.12 -9.17 -0.47
C ILE A 479 -0.10 -9.40 0.43
N ASP A 480 -1.28 -9.20 -0.12
CA ASP A 480 -2.55 -9.61 0.49
C ASP A 480 -3.18 -10.72 -0.39
N ASP A 481 -3.56 -11.84 0.24
CA ASP A 481 -4.08 -12.99 -0.48
C ASP A 481 -5.60 -12.96 -0.70
N ALA A 482 -6.37 -12.27 0.14
CA ALA A 482 -7.82 -12.15 0.00
C ALA A 482 -8.45 -11.23 1.05
N GLY A 483 -9.48 -10.46 0.71
CA GLY A 483 -10.11 -9.62 1.71
C GLY A 483 -11.16 -8.65 1.21
N ASN A 484 -11.38 -7.56 1.93
CA ASN A 484 -12.04 -6.35 1.42
C ASN A 484 -11.36 -5.19 2.12
N ASP A 485 -10.16 -4.85 1.72
CA ASP A 485 -9.19 -4.20 2.56
C ASP A 485 -9.24 -2.70 2.44
N VAL A 486 -8.66 -2.04 3.44
CA VAL A 486 -8.51 -0.60 3.43
C VAL A 486 -7.06 -0.22 3.66
N TYR A 487 -6.43 0.20 2.57
CA TYR A 487 -5.09 0.77 2.56
C TYR A 487 -5.17 2.28 2.70
N ASN A 488 -4.96 2.81 3.91
CA ASN A 488 -4.94 4.24 4.17
C ASN A 488 -3.54 4.74 4.51
N ALA A 489 -3.03 5.69 3.71
CA ALA A 489 -1.73 6.29 3.97
C ALA A 489 -1.59 7.75 3.51
N THR A 490 -0.40 8.34 3.68
CA THR A 490 -0.16 9.76 3.42
C THR A 490 0.73 10.03 2.22
N GLN A 491 1.94 9.45 2.15
CA GLN A 491 2.88 9.67 1.04
C GLN A 491 3.98 8.60 0.98
N TYR A 492 4.51 8.32 -0.22
CA TYR A 492 5.56 7.31 -0.42
C TYR A 492 5.07 5.94 0.05
N VAL A 493 3.97 5.49 -0.57
CA VAL A 493 3.12 4.39 -0.08
C VAL A 493 2.61 3.49 -1.20
N GLN A 494 2.08 2.32 -0.89
CA GLN A 494 1.29 1.46 -1.80
C GLN A 494 2.09 1.04 -3.05
N GLY A 495 3.16 0.25 -2.84
CA GLY A 495 3.97 -0.30 -3.92
C GLY A 495 4.94 0.71 -4.56
N ALA A 496 5.19 1.85 -3.91
CA ALA A 496 6.05 2.90 -4.48
C ALA A 496 7.54 2.54 -4.45
N GLY A 497 8.25 2.82 -5.55
CA GLY A 497 9.71 2.72 -5.63
C GLY A 497 10.35 4.10 -5.62
N ILE A 498 11.24 4.38 -4.68
CA ILE A 498 11.79 5.73 -4.46
C ILE A 498 13.32 5.72 -4.45
N HIS A 499 13.94 6.55 -5.30
CA HIS A 499 15.39 6.73 -5.41
C HIS A 499 16.16 5.41 -5.57
N LEU A 500 16.29 4.90 -6.79
CA LEU A 500 17.06 3.68 -7.07
C LEU A 500 16.58 2.47 -6.25
N ALA A 501 15.28 2.35 -5.99
CA ALA A 501 14.69 1.24 -5.22
C ALA A 501 13.51 0.59 -5.97
N ALA A 502 13.03 -0.52 -5.44
CA ALA A 502 11.89 -1.27 -5.95
C ALA A 502 10.77 -1.34 -4.90
N GLY A 503 9.55 -1.04 -5.31
CA GLY A 503 8.35 -1.22 -4.49
C GLY A 503 7.34 -2.12 -5.18
N VAL A 504 6.68 -3.00 -4.42
CA VAL A 504 5.67 -3.93 -4.89
C VAL A 504 4.52 -3.95 -3.89
N LEU A 505 3.29 -3.77 -4.38
CA LEU A 505 2.07 -4.13 -3.67
C LEU A 505 1.28 -5.08 -4.56
N GLU A 506 0.87 -6.22 -4.01
CA GLU A 506 -0.03 -7.16 -4.65
C GLU A 506 -1.22 -7.44 -3.74
N ASP A 507 -2.41 -7.39 -4.33
CA ASP A 507 -3.65 -7.82 -3.69
C ASP A 507 -4.32 -8.84 -4.60
N LYS A 508 -4.66 -10.02 -4.08
CA LYS A 508 -5.14 -11.13 -4.90
C LYS A 508 -6.66 -11.21 -5.02
N SER A 509 -7.43 -10.65 -4.09
CA SER A 509 -8.89 -10.58 -4.24
C SER A 509 -9.55 -9.77 -3.14
N GLY A 510 -10.56 -8.96 -3.47
CA GLY A 510 -11.35 -8.25 -2.46
C GLY A 510 -12.12 -7.09 -3.07
N ASP A 511 -13.13 -6.50 -2.40
CA ASP A 511 -13.63 -5.18 -2.82
C ASP A 511 -12.91 -4.07 -2.00
N ASP A 512 -11.74 -3.65 -2.48
CA ASP A 512 -10.70 -2.98 -1.72
C ASP A 512 -10.71 -1.46 -1.87
N ARG A 513 -10.02 -0.79 -0.95
CA ARG A 513 -9.94 0.68 -0.90
C ARG A 513 -8.52 1.14 -0.65
N TYR A 514 -7.94 1.71 -1.70
CA TYR A 514 -6.63 2.33 -1.68
C TYR A 514 -6.76 3.84 -1.56
N GLY A 515 -6.42 4.39 -0.39
CA GLY A 515 -6.41 5.82 -0.12
C GLY A 515 -5.03 6.34 0.22
N SER A 516 -4.54 7.33 -0.53
CA SER A 516 -3.37 8.11 -0.16
C SER A 516 -3.59 9.61 -0.34
N ARG A 517 -3.17 10.41 0.65
CA ARG A 517 -3.30 11.87 0.58
C ARG A 517 -2.40 12.49 -0.49
N PHE A 518 -1.19 11.96 -0.66
CA PHE A 518 -0.13 12.47 -1.53
C PHE A 518 0.71 11.31 -2.10
N GLY A 519 1.43 11.58 -3.18
CA GLY A 519 2.28 10.61 -3.84
C GLY A 519 3.73 11.07 -3.88
N PRO A 520 4.62 10.26 -4.45
CA PRO A 520 4.33 9.03 -5.20
C PRO A 520 3.66 7.93 -4.35
N GLY A 521 2.72 7.20 -4.96
CA GLY A 521 2.07 6.02 -4.39
C GLY A 521 1.28 5.25 -5.45
N GLN A 522 0.61 4.16 -5.06
CA GLN A 522 -0.19 3.30 -5.95
C GLN A 522 0.60 2.84 -7.18
N GLY A 523 1.71 2.12 -6.94
CA GLY A 523 2.63 1.67 -7.98
C GLY A 523 3.42 2.81 -8.63
N GLY A 524 3.64 3.92 -7.93
CA GLY A 524 4.39 5.09 -8.42
C GLY A 524 5.90 4.96 -8.25
N ALA A 525 6.68 5.30 -9.28
CA ALA A 525 8.13 5.21 -9.28
C ALA A 525 8.80 6.59 -9.42
N HIS A 526 9.76 6.90 -8.54
CA HIS A 526 10.56 8.12 -8.57
C HIS A 526 12.08 7.91 -8.54
N ASP A 527 12.80 8.60 -9.44
CA ASP A 527 14.26 8.74 -9.46
C ASP A 527 14.97 7.40 -9.65
N LEU A 528 14.98 6.89 -10.90
CA LEU A 528 15.63 5.64 -11.31
C LEU A 528 15.11 4.37 -10.61
N SER A 529 13.97 4.44 -9.97
CA SER A 529 13.32 3.32 -9.30
C SER A 529 12.41 2.51 -10.24
N VAL A 530 11.95 1.37 -9.73
CA VAL A 530 10.86 0.58 -10.31
C VAL A 530 9.72 0.44 -9.31
N ALA A 531 8.48 0.39 -9.77
CA ALA A 531 7.31 0.24 -8.91
C ALA A 531 6.25 -0.63 -9.55
N LEU A 532 5.55 -1.41 -8.72
CA LEU A 532 4.44 -2.24 -9.12
C LEU A 532 3.30 -2.15 -8.10
N LEU A 533 2.08 -1.96 -8.61
CA LEU A 533 0.85 -2.35 -7.91
C LEU A 533 0.11 -3.33 -8.81
N TYR A 534 -0.29 -4.49 -8.26
CA TYR A 534 -1.12 -5.46 -8.97
C TYR A 534 -2.27 -5.95 -8.08
N ASP A 535 -3.47 -5.50 -8.41
CA ASP A 535 -4.72 -6.03 -7.89
C ASP A 535 -5.27 -7.08 -8.87
N HIS A 536 -5.64 -8.27 -8.39
CA HIS A 536 -6.08 -9.36 -9.27
C HIS A 536 -7.59 -9.38 -9.50
N THR A 537 -8.43 -9.13 -8.49
CA THR A 537 -9.89 -9.20 -8.64
C THR A 537 -10.62 -8.41 -7.56
N GLY A 538 -11.64 -7.64 -7.92
CA GLY A 538 -12.36 -6.82 -6.95
C GLY A 538 -13.19 -5.70 -7.56
N ASP A 539 -14.25 -5.23 -6.91
CA ASP A 539 -14.83 -3.92 -7.26
C ASP A 539 -14.12 -2.81 -6.42
N ASP A 540 -13.00 -2.28 -6.94
CA ASP A 540 -12.00 -1.55 -6.17
C ASP A 540 -12.08 -0.02 -6.26
N GLN A 541 -11.50 0.63 -5.25
CA GLN A 541 -11.44 2.08 -5.17
C GLN A 541 -10.03 2.59 -4.91
N TYR A 542 -9.50 3.32 -5.88
CA TYR A 542 -8.17 3.89 -5.82
C TYR A 542 -8.21 5.42 -5.78
N ILE A 543 -7.68 6.03 -4.73
CA ILE A 543 -7.76 7.48 -4.49
C ILE A 543 -6.39 8.03 -4.08
N ILE A 544 -5.76 8.84 -4.94
CA ILE A 544 -4.45 9.45 -4.66
C ILE A 544 -4.24 10.82 -5.32
N SER A 545 -3.51 11.72 -4.65
CA SER A 545 -2.82 12.86 -5.31
C SER A 545 -1.37 12.47 -5.51
N GLY A 546 -0.79 12.48 -6.71
CA GLY A 546 0.61 12.05 -6.91
C GLY A 546 0.78 10.82 -7.81
N GLY A 547 -0.34 10.32 -8.35
CA GLY A 547 -0.43 9.42 -9.50
C GLY A 547 -0.66 7.94 -9.18
N GLN A 548 -1.16 7.20 -10.18
CA GLN A 548 -1.46 5.75 -10.17
C GLN A 548 -0.65 5.14 -11.31
N GLY A 549 0.25 4.21 -11.02
CA GLY A 549 1.16 3.64 -12.04
C GLY A 549 2.01 4.70 -12.74
N MET A 550 2.55 5.66 -11.98
CA MET A 550 3.22 6.84 -12.52
C MET A 550 4.74 6.71 -12.47
N ALA A 551 5.48 7.30 -13.42
CA ALA A 551 6.94 7.31 -13.41
C ALA A 551 7.57 8.71 -13.59
N ILE A 552 8.33 9.18 -12.60
CA ILE A 552 9.07 10.45 -12.61
C ILE A 552 10.58 10.25 -12.49
N ASN A 553 11.35 11.08 -13.21
CA ASN A 553 12.82 11.14 -13.10
C ASN A 553 13.51 9.79 -13.42
N ASN A 554 13.28 9.26 -14.61
CA ASN A 554 13.97 8.09 -15.17
C ASN A 554 13.58 6.76 -14.53
N SER A 555 12.35 6.66 -14.04
CA SER A 555 11.84 5.47 -13.38
C SER A 555 10.94 4.64 -14.31
N ALA A 556 10.53 3.47 -13.82
CA ALA A 556 9.58 2.60 -14.49
C ALA A 556 8.45 2.17 -13.55
N ALA A 557 7.21 2.27 -13.99
CA ALA A 557 6.06 1.91 -13.17
C ALA A 557 5.06 1.05 -13.95
N ILE A 558 4.48 0.08 -13.25
CA ILE A 558 3.32 -0.68 -13.71
C ILE A 558 2.24 -0.63 -12.63
N PHE A 559 1.02 -0.29 -13.02
CA PHE A 559 -0.20 -0.48 -12.25
C PHE A 559 -1.08 -1.45 -13.02
N LEU A 560 -1.55 -2.51 -12.36
CA LEU A 560 -2.44 -3.52 -12.92
C LEU A 560 -3.64 -3.71 -12.01
N ASP A 561 -4.79 -3.73 -12.64
CA ASP A 561 -6.02 -4.28 -12.09
C ASP A 561 -6.50 -5.43 -12.98
N GLY A 562 -6.84 -6.55 -12.38
CA GLY A 562 -7.10 -7.81 -13.04
C GLY A 562 -8.57 -8.05 -13.40
N ALA A 563 -9.53 -7.68 -12.54
CA ALA A 563 -10.95 -7.89 -12.80
C ALA A 563 -11.89 -7.24 -11.79
N GLY A 564 -12.83 -6.42 -12.26
CA GLY A 564 -14.04 -6.03 -11.53
C GLY A 564 -14.53 -4.66 -11.98
N ASN A 565 -15.33 -3.93 -11.20
CA ASN A 565 -15.82 -2.61 -11.61
C ASN A 565 -15.21 -1.51 -10.76
N ASP A 566 -14.22 -0.85 -11.33
CA ASP A 566 -13.27 -0.10 -10.52
C ASP A 566 -13.45 1.40 -10.61
N PHE A 567 -13.01 2.07 -9.55
CA PHE A 567 -13.03 3.52 -9.45
C PHE A 567 -11.63 4.08 -9.24
N TYR A 568 -11.11 4.75 -10.27
CA TYR A 568 -9.78 5.36 -10.25
C TYR A 568 -9.85 6.89 -10.10
N CYS A 569 -9.41 7.39 -8.96
CA CYS A 569 -9.51 8.79 -8.55
C CYS A 569 -8.15 9.45 -8.30
N THR A 570 -7.86 10.51 -9.05
CA THR A 570 -6.70 11.36 -8.83
C THR A 570 -6.92 12.79 -9.30
N ASN A 571 -6.26 13.74 -8.64
CA ASN A 571 -6.27 15.16 -8.99
C ASN A 571 -5.08 15.56 -9.89
N GLU A 572 -4.20 14.63 -10.26
CA GLU A 572 -3.03 14.89 -11.10
C GLU A 572 -3.24 14.31 -12.49
N ALA A 573 -3.97 15.05 -13.34
CA ALA A 573 -4.33 14.62 -14.68
C ALA A 573 -3.13 14.35 -15.60
N ASP A 574 -1.96 14.92 -15.28
CA ASP A 574 -0.69 14.77 -15.97
C ASP A 574 0.24 13.71 -15.38
N LEU A 575 -0.15 12.96 -14.35
CA LEU A 575 0.68 11.90 -13.78
C LEU A 575 -0.10 10.64 -13.40
N GLY A 576 -1.38 10.77 -13.04
CA GLY A 576 -2.22 9.62 -12.71
C GLY A 576 -2.38 8.63 -13.85
N GLN A 577 -2.80 7.41 -13.53
CA GLN A 577 -3.22 6.33 -14.44
C GLN A 577 -2.32 6.20 -15.68
N GLY A 578 -1.02 5.98 -15.41
CA GLY A 578 0.00 5.71 -16.43
C GLY A 578 0.66 6.96 -17.01
N GLY A 579 1.05 7.91 -16.17
CA GLY A 579 1.71 9.16 -16.59
C GLY A 579 3.23 9.18 -16.36
N VAL A 580 3.95 9.94 -17.20
CA VAL A 580 5.40 10.15 -17.05
C VAL A 580 5.76 11.61 -16.96
N ARG A 581 6.80 11.92 -16.17
CA ARG A 581 7.46 13.23 -16.20
C ARG A 581 8.96 13.06 -16.23
N GLU A 582 9.53 13.56 -17.32
CA GLU A 582 10.96 13.52 -17.55
C GLU A 582 11.71 14.52 -16.66
N GLY A 583 12.92 14.14 -16.28
CA GLY A 583 13.83 14.95 -15.50
C GLY A 583 15.26 14.49 -15.74
N ARG A 584 16.24 15.39 -15.56
CA ARG A 584 17.68 15.07 -15.64
C ARG A 584 18.16 14.51 -16.99
N GLY A 585 17.40 14.70 -18.08
CA GLY A 585 17.85 14.42 -19.45
C GLY A 585 17.67 12.98 -19.96
N PHE A 586 16.92 12.13 -19.25
CA PHE A 586 16.57 10.77 -19.70
C PHE A 586 15.04 10.54 -19.59
N GLY A 587 14.54 9.46 -20.21
CA GLY A 587 13.11 9.13 -20.29
C GLY A 587 12.63 8.24 -19.14
N SER A 588 11.33 8.30 -18.82
CA SER A 588 10.65 7.41 -17.86
C SER A 588 9.59 6.58 -18.59
N LEU A 589 9.20 5.42 -18.04
CA LEU A 589 8.21 4.53 -18.64
C LEU A 589 7.09 4.21 -17.64
N ALA A 590 5.84 4.33 -18.06
CA ALA A 590 4.69 4.03 -17.20
C ALA A 590 3.62 3.23 -17.95
N VAL A 591 3.10 2.19 -17.31
CA VAL A 591 1.94 1.43 -17.79
C VAL A 591 0.88 1.42 -16.69
N PHE A 592 -0.33 1.72 -17.08
CA PHE A 592 -1.54 1.47 -16.30
C PHE A 592 -2.40 0.50 -17.13
N ALA A 593 -2.84 -0.60 -16.55
CA ALA A 593 -3.73 -1.52 -17.21
C ALA A 593 -4.84 -1.98 -16.27
N ASP A 594 -6.05 -1.95 -16.80
CA ASP A 594 -7.24 -2.59 -16.25
C ASP A 594 -7.67 -3.68 -17.25
N ALA A 595 -7.92 -4.89 -16.74
CA ALA A 595 -8.01 -6.09 -17.56
C ALA A 595 -9.43 -6.60 -17.83
N GLU A 596 -10.40 -6.33 -16.97
CA GLU A 596 -11.80 -6.71 -17.12
C GLU A 596 -12.65 -5.81 -16.23
N GLY A 597 -13.76 -5.28 -16.75
CA GLY A 597 -14.54 -4.41 -15.91
C GLY A 597 -15.44 -3.41 -16.58
N LYS A 598 -16.07 -2.59 -15.73
CA LYS A 598 -16.78 -1.41 -16.17
C LYS A 598 -16.42 -0.22 -15.30
N ASP A 599 -15.40 0.49 -15.74
CA ASP A 599 -14.60 1.28 -14.80
C ASP A 599 -14.80 2.77 -14.96
N THR A 600 -14.54 3.48 -13.87
CA THR A 600 -14.74 4.92 -13.78
C THR A 600 -13.43 5.63 -13.47
N TYR A 601 -13.04 6.50 -14.40
CA TYR A 601 -11.81 7.28 -14.31
C TYR A 601 -12.12 8.75 -14.02
N SER A 602 -11.50 9.28 -12.98
CA SER A 602 -11.56 10.70 -12.62
C SER A 602 -10.83 11.61 -13.61
N VAL A 603 -9.78 11.11 -14.29
CA VAL A 603 -8.95 11.93 -15.19
C VAL A 603 -9.58 12.00 -16.57
N PRO A 604 -9.90 13.21 -17.07
CA PRO A 604 -10.61 13.31 -18.33
C PRO A 604 -9.79 12.82 -19.50
N GLY A 605 -10.38 11.91 -20.29
CA GLY A 605 -9.78 11.37 -21.51
C GLY A 605 -9.44 9.88 -21.39
N ARG A 606 -9.52 9.38 -20.17
CA ARG A 606 -9.52 7.97 -19.81
C ARG A 606 -10.97 7.54 -19.65
N LYS A 607 -11.25 6.32 -20.03
CA LYS A 607 -12.61 5.79 -20.08
C LYS A 607 -12.52 4.28 -20.05
N ASP A 608 -13.58 3.70 -19.51
CA ASP A 608 -13.98 2.30 -19.71
C ASP A 608 -13.73 1.86 -21.16
N SER A 609 -13.14 0.66 -21.31
CA SER A 609 -12.84 0.03 -22.59
C SER A 609 -11.98 0.94 -23.48
N GLY A 610 -11.06 1.66 -22.85
CA GLY A 610 -10.34 2.78 -23.40
C GLY A 610 -8.85 2.53 -23.54
N ILE A 611 -8.22 3.36 -24.37
CA ILE A 611 -6.77 3.42 -24.39
C ILE A 611 -6.32 4.86 -24.53
N TRP A 612 -5.33 5.23 -23.73
CA TRP A 612 -4.75 6.56 -23.70
C TRP A 612 -3.24 6.49 -23.61
N MET A 613 -2.61 7.60 -23.98
CA MET A 613 -1.17 7.75 -23.92
C MET A 613 -0.84 9.11 -23.33
N GLN A 614 0.28 9.17 -22.62
CA GLN A 614 0.87 10.41 -22.19
C GLN A 614 2.33 10.49 -22.64
N GLY A 615 2.63 11.38 -23.59
CA GLY A 615 3.93 11.41 -24.23
C GLY A 615 4.19 10.17 -25.09
N LEU A 616 5.46 9.76 -25.22
CA LEU A 616 5.89 8.61 -26.03
C LEU A 616 6.07 7.32 -25.21
N PHE A 617 6.16 7.44 -23.90
CA PHE A 617 6.61 6.36 -23.00
C PHE A 617 5.62 6.13 -21.86
N ALA A 618 4.34 6.46 -22.06
CA ALA A 618 3.32 6.20 -21.05
C ALA A 618 2.02 5.78 -21.73
N ALA A 619 1.46 4.67 -21.27
CA ALA A 619 0.21 4.11 -21.76
C ALA A 619 -0.72 3.81 -20.58
N GLY A 620 -2.00 4.08 -20.79
CA GLY A 620 -3.04 3.45 -19.99
C GLY A 620 -3.99 2.69 -20.89
N TYR A 621 -4.37 1.50 -20.46
CA TYR A 621 -5.21 0.57 -21.18
C TYR A 621 -6.30 0.05 -20.26
N ASP A 622 -7.50 -0.02 -20.78
CA ASP A 622 -8.64 -0.65 -20.15
C ASP A 622 -9.23 -1.60 -21.19
N ALA A 623 -9.26 -2.87 -20.83
CA ALA A 623 -9.61 -3.93 -21.74
C ALA A 623 -11.14 -3.98 -21.92
N PRO A 624 -11.63 -4.09 -23.18
CA PRO A 624 -13.06 -4.19 -23.46
C PRO A 624 -13.59 -5.61 -23.17
N ARG A 625 -13.45 -6.08 -21.93
CA ARG A 625 -13.89 -7.39 -21.46
C ARG A 625 -14.94 -7.21 -20.38
N ASP A 626 -16.19 -7.18 -20.81
CA ASP A 626 -17.36 -7.28 -19.93
C ASP A 626 -17.62 -8.75 -19.52
N SER A 627 -16.63 -9.46 -18.97
CA SER A 627 -16.90 -10.73 -18.27
C SER A 627 -17.55 -10.41 -16.93
N VAL A 628 -18.80 -9.99 -17.01
CA VAL A 628 -19.69 -9.92 -15.85
C VAL A 628 -19.68 -11.32 -15.22
N ARG A 629 -18.93 -11.51 -14.12
CA ARG A 629 -19.36 -12.50 -13.14
C ARG A 629 -20.79 -12.10 -12.83
N PRO A 630 -21.79 -12.97 -13.05
CA PRO A 630 -23.13 -12.65 -12.64
C PRO A 630 -23.00 -12.28 -11.17
N ARG A 631 -23.34 -11.03 -10.83
CA ARG A 631 -23.52 -10.60 -9.45
C ARG A 631 -24.20 -11.78 -8.77
N GLU A 632 -23.60 -12.34 -7.72
CA GLU A 632 -24.39 -13.18 -6.83
C GLU A 632 -25.59 -12.32 -6.49
N THR A 633 -26.75 -12.68 -7.04
CA THR A 633 -27.99 -12.02 -6.69
C THR A 633 -28.05 -12.16 -5.20
N GLU A 634 -27.80 -11.04 -4.52
CA GLU A 634 -27.89 -10.99 -3.07
C GLU A 634 -29.17 -11.72 -2.72
N PRO A 635 -29.12 -12.71 -1.81
CA PRO A 635 -30.31 -13.41 -1.42
C PRO A 635 -31.40 -12.38 -1.13
N GLU A 636 -32.61 -12.64 -1.60
CA GLU A 636 -33.75 -11.76 -1.33
C GLU A 636 -33.96 -11.73 0.19
N VAL A 637 -33.36 -10.74 0.84
CA VAL A 637 -33.42 -10.65 2.29
C VAL A 637 -34.75 -10.04 2.63
N THR A 638 -35.66 -10.86 3.16
CA THR A 638 -36.96 -10.40 3.62
C THR A 638 -36.86 -9.89 5.06
N LEU A 639 -37.67 -8.88 5.38
CA LEU A 639 -37.79 -8.40 6.76
C LEU A 639 -38.43 -9.49 7.62
N THR A 640 -37.83 -9.78 8.76
CA THR A 640 -38.46 -10.62 9.79
C THR A 640 -39.31 -9.75 10.73
N ALA A 641 -40.24 -10.38 11.45
CA ALA A 641 -41.01 -9.69 12.49
C ALA A 641 -40.10 -9.12 13.60
N GLU A 642 -38.95 -9.74 13.85
CA GLU A 642 -37.95 -9.27 14.79
C GLU A 642 -37.27 -7.99 14.28
N ASP A 643 -36.84 -7.95 13.01
CA ASP A 643 -36.23 -6.75 12.40
C ASP A 643 -37.17 -5.52 12.48
N GLU A 644 -38.48 -5.75 12.31
CA GLU A 644 -39.48 -4.70 12.37
C GLU A 644 -39.77 -4.20 13.80
N ALA A 645 -39.63 -5.08 14.79
CA ALA A 645 -39.85 -4.77 16.20
C ALA A 645 -38.69 -3.96 16.82
N ARG A 646 -37.51 -3.99 16.20
CA ARG A 646 -36.31 -3.31 16.70
C ARG A 646 -36.45 -1.79 16.73
N SER A 647 -35.68 -1.15 17.61
CA SER A 647 -35.64 0.30 17.70
C SER A 647 -35.00 0.92 16.46
N ILE A 648 -35.35 2.17 16.13
CA ILE A 648 -34.70 2.87 15.01
C ILE A 648 -33.20 3.03 15.25
N GLU A 649 -32.78 3.21 16.51
CA GLU A 649 -31.38 3.34 16.89
C GLU A 649 -30.57 2.08 16.59
N ASP A 650 -31.09 0.92 16.97
CA ASP A 650 -30.43 -0.37 16.71
C ASP A 650 -30.38 -0.69 15.22
N LEU A 651 -31.46 -0.36 14.50
CA LEU A 651 -31.51 -0.52 13.05
C LEU A 651 -30.56 0.45 12.36
N PHE A 652 -30.43 1.69 12.84
CA PHE A 652 -29.47 2.63 12.27
C PHE A 652 -28.03 2.21 12.56
N LYS A 653 -27.73 1.73 13.77
CA LYS A 653 -26.43 1.15 14.11
C LYS A 653 -26.08 0.01 13.16
N ASP A 654 -27.02 -0.88 12.87
CA ASP A 654 -26.80 -1.98 11.93
C ASP A 654 -26.75 -1.55 10.47
N ALA A 655 -27.55 -0.57 10.04
CA ALA A 655 -27.53 0.01 8.70
C ALA A 655 -26.21 0.74 8.38
N SER A 656 -25.51 1.14 9.45
CA SER A 656 -24.22 1.84 9.46
C SER A 656 -23.05 0.89 9.76
N ARG A 657 -23.25 -0.43 9.70
CA ARG A 657 -22.14 -1.38 9.70
C ARG A 657 -21.60 -1.55 8.29
N TRP A 658 -20.38 -2.05 8.22
CA TRP A 658 -19.79 -2.48 6.97
C TRP A 658 -20.55 -3.70 6.46
N ALA A 659 -21.04 -3.60 5.22
CA ALA A 659 -21.81 -4.65 4.57
C ALA A 659 -20.88 -5.67 3.88
N VAL A 660 -19.97 -6.26 4.65
CA VAL A 660 -19.09 -7.36 4.22
C VAL A 660 -19.54 -8.66 4.92
N THR A 661 -19.23 -9.80 4.30
CA THR A 661 -19.50 -11.15 4.85
C THR A 661 -20.91 -11.31 5.46
N ASP A 662 -21.02 -11.69 6.73
CA ASP A 662 -22.25 -11.97 7.46
C ASP A 662 -23.11 -10.71 7.73
N ASN A 663 -22.50 -9.53 7.67
CA ASN A 663 -23.19 -8.28 7.91
C ASN A 663 -24.00 -7.81 6.70
N ARG A 664 -23.75 -8.31 5.48
CA ARG A 664 -24.49 -7.92 4.25
C ARG A 664 -26.00 -8.00 4.45
N ALA A 665 -26.50 -9.15 4.89
CA ALA A 665 -27.92 -9.37 5.11
C ALA A 665 -28.47 -8.54 6.27
N LYS A 666 -27.67 -8.34 7.32
CA LYS A 666 -28.05 -7.56 8.51
C LYS A 666 -28.17 -6.07 8.21
N VAL A 667 -27.18 -5.48 7.53
CA VAL A 667 -27.18 -4.08 7.07
C VAL A 667 -28.36 -3.85 6.13
N LYS A 668 -28.61 -4.77 5.19
CA LYS A 668 -29.72 -4.68 4.25
C LYS A 668 -31.08 -4.76 4.93
N ARG A 669 -31.31 -5.74 5.83
CA ARG A 669 -32.56 -5.81 6.63
C ARG A 669 -32.71 -4.57 7.50
N ALA A 670 -31.63 -4.06 8.06
CA ALA A 670 -31.68 -2.86 8.87
C ALA A 670 -32.07 -1.62 8.07
N ARG A 671 -31.50 -1.42 6.87
CA ARG A 671 -31.92 -0.37 5.93
C ARG A 671 -33.36 -0.54 5.47
N MET A 672 -33.78 -1.75 5.11
CA MET A 672 -35.17 -2.05 4.75
C MET A 672 -36.13 -1.77 5.92
N ALA A 673 -35.75 -2.11 7.15
CA ALA A 673 -36.56 -1.90 8.34
C ALA A 673 -36.65 -0.41 8.67
N LEU A 674 -35.54 0.35 8.55
CA LEU A 674 -35.54 1.81 8.64
C LEU A 674 -36.46 2.41 7.59
N GLN A 675 -36.37 1.96 6.34
CA GLN A 675 -37.25 2.45 5.29
C GLN A 675 -38.71 2.08 5.57
N LYS A 676 -39.00 0.88 6.09
CA LYS A 676 -40.36 0.48 6.49
C LYS A 676 -40.91 1.31 7.65
N LYS A 677 -40.06 1.72 8.59
CA LYS A 677 -40.41 2.69 9.65
C LYS A 677 -40.62 4.11 9.11
N GLY A 678 -40.18 4.37 7.88
CA GLY A 678 -40.51 5.55 7.10
C GLY A 678 -40.21 6.85 7.82
N VAL A 679 -41.23 7.71 7.96
CA VAL A 679 -41.09 9.06 8.53
C VAL A 679 -40.55 9.05 9.96
N GLU A 680 -40.82 8.02 10.75
CA GLU A 680 -40.27 7.92 12.12
C GLU A 680 -38.76 7.69 12.11
N ALA A 681 -38.27 6.81 11.22
CA ALA A 681 -36.85 6.61 11.02
C ALA A 681 -36.18 7.88 10.50
N VAL A 682 -36.80 8.54 9.51
CA VAL A 682 -36.30 9.80 8.96
C VAL A 682 -36.22 10.88 10.04
N ARG A 683 -37.22 10.97 10.93
CA ARG A 683 -37.22 11.89 12.07
C ARG A 683 -36.06 11.61 13.00
N TRP A 684 -35.89 10.37 13.43
CA TRP A 684 -34.83 10.01 14.36
C TRP A 684 -33.45 10.22 13.75
N VAL A 685 -33.23 9.77 12.52
CA VAL A 685 -31.94 9.95 11.81
C VAL A 685 -31.66 11.43 11.59
N GLY A 686 -32.68 12.20 11.17
CA GLY A 686 -32.59 13.65 10.98
C GLY A 686 -32.28 14.43 12.26
N GLN A 687 -32.71 13.94 13.42
CA GLN A 687 -32.45 14.57 14.72
C GLN A 687 -31.12 14.17 15.34
N ASN A 688 -30.66 12.93 15.10
CA ASN A 688 -29.57 12.34 15.89
C ASN A 688 -28.27 12.10 15.10
N LYS A 689 -28.33 12.00 13.76
CA LYS A 689 -27.22 11.43 12.98
C LYS A 689 -26.63 12.33 11.90
N LEU A 690 -27.21 13.50 11.65
CA LEU A 690 -26.70 14.41 10.61
C LEU A 690 -25.32 15.01 10.89
N GLU A 691 -24.80 14.92 12.12
CA GLU A 691 -23.43 15.34 12.47
C GLU A 691 -22.38 14.23 12.31
N THR A 692 -22.74 13.08 11.76
CA THR A 692 -21.80 11.96 11.68
C THR A 692 -20.53 12.27 10.88
N LEU A 693 -19.39 11.81 11.41
CA LEU A 693 -18.10 11.75 10.71
C LEU A 693 -17.85 10.35 10.12
N ASP A 694 -18.71 9.38 10.46
CA ASP A 694 -18.61 8.00 9.99
C ASP A 694 -19.25 7.88 8.59
N GLY A 695 -18.44 7.43 7.63
CA GLY A 695 -18.88 7.24 6.25
C GLY A 695 -19.99 6.20 6.09
N LEU A 696 -20.04 5.18 6.96
CA LEU A 696 -21.07 4.15 6.95
C LEU A 696 -22.40 4.68 7.49
N GLU A 697 -22.36 5.50 8.55
CA GLU A 697 -23.54 6.24 9.02
C GLU A 697 -24.03 7.22 7.94
N PHE A 698 -23.12 7.92 7.26
CA PHE A 698 -23.48 8.81 6.17
C PHE A 698 -24.18 8.06 5.01
N ARG A 699 -23.68 6.88 4.64
CA ARG A 699 -24.33 6.01 3.63
C ARG A 699 -25.72 5.56 4.08
N ALA A 700 -25.92 5.19 5.34
CA ALA A 700 -27.22 4.84 5.89
C ALA A 700 -28.20 6.03 5.88
N ILE A 701 -27.72 7.24 6.14
CA ILE A 701 -28.51 8.48 6.04
C ILE A 701 -28.95 8.70 4.59
N VAL A 702 -28.02 8.63 3.63
CA VAL A 702 -28.33 8.82 2.21
C VAL A 702 -29.36 7.80 1.72
N ASP A 703 -29.21 6.52 2.08
CA ASP A 703 -30.16 5.45 1.70
C ASP A 703 -31.57 5.74 2.20
N LEU A 704 -31.73 6.01 3.50
CA LEU A 704 -33.02 6.32 4.09
C LEU A 704 -33.62 7.61 3.53
N PHE A 705 -32.81 8.64 3.30
CA PHE A 705 -33.30 9.95 2.86
C PHE A 705 -33.60 9.96 1.35
N LYS A 706 -32.94 9.11 0.54
CA LYS A 706 -33.34 8.82 -0.84
C LYS A 706 -34.71 8.14 -0.92
N ALA A 707 -35.03 7.29 0.04
CA ALA A 707 -36.35 6.64 0.11
C ALA A 707 -37.47 7.61 0.55
N PHE A 708 -37.14 8.65 1.34
CA PHE A 708 -38.10 9.62 1.86
C PHE A 708 -37.65 11.08 1.72
N PRO A 709 -37.39 11.57 0.48
CA PRO A 709 -36.76 12.87 0.26
C PRO A 709 -37.58 14.03 0.83
N ASP A 710 -38.91 13.98 0.69
CA ASP A 710 -39.81 15.02 1.21
C ASP A 710 -39.87 15.05 2.74
N SER A 711 -39.74 13.88 3.39
CA SER A 711 -39.73 13.80 4.86
C SER A 711 -38.36 14.14 5.46
N ALA A 712 -37.29 13.90 4.69
CA ALA A 712 -35.93 14.22 5.06
C ALA A 712 -35.62 15.71 4.90
N ALA A 713 -36.24 16.36 3.89
CA ALA A 713 -35.98 17.74 3.53
C ALA A 713 -36.01 18.73 4.72
N PRO A 714 -36.96 18.71 5.66
CA PRO A 714 -36.94 19.63 6.81
C PRO A 714 -35.69 19.49 7.68
N TYR A 715 -35.22 18.26 7.92
CA TYR A 715 -34.01 18.01 8.72
C TYR A 715 -32.75 18.42 7.98
N LEU A 716 -32.70 18.14 6.67
CA LEU A 716 -31.60 18.54 5.80
C LEU A 716 -31.50 20.06 5.68
N LEU A 717 -32.63 20.76 5.47
CA LEU A 717 -32.66 22.22 5.42
C LEU A 717 -32.26 22.85 6.75
N ASN A 718 -32.69 22.26 7.88
CA ASN A 718 -32.25 22.70 9.20
C ASN A 718 -30.74 22.47 9.41
N ALA A 719 -30.24 21.28 9.09
CA ALA A 719 -28.83 20.94 9.22
C ALA A 719 -27.92 21.78 8.30
N LEU A 720 -28.42 22.21 7.15
CA LEU A 720 -27.75 23.15 6.25
C LEU A 720 -27.53 24.53 6.90
N GLN A 721 -28.40 24.92 7.84
CA GLN A 721 -28.31 26.15 8.65
C GLN A 721 -27.48 25.99 9.92
N SER A 722 -27.01 24.77 10.24
CA SER A 722 -26.24 24.49 11.46
C SER A 722 -24.88 25.20 11.46
N GLU A 723 -24.41 25.64 12.63
CA GLU A 723 -23.03 26.13 12.81
C GLU A 723 -21.98 24.99 12.72
N LYS A 724 -22.44 23.73 12.81
CA LYS A 724 -21.61 22.54 12.74
C LYS A 724 -21.30 22.20 11.28
N ARG A 725 -20.03 22.38 10.91
CA ARG A 725 -19.52 22.14 9.54
C ARG A 725 -19.85 20.75 9.02
N THR A 726 -19.79 19.73 9.87
CA THR A 726 -20.12 18.34 9.51
C THR A 726 -21.58 18.20 9.12
N MET A 727 -22.50 18.77 9.91
CA MET A 727 -23.93 18.79 9.58
C MET A 727 -24.21 19.52 8.27
N GLN A 728 -23.57 20.66 8.03
CA GLN A 728 -23.74 21.41 6.79
C GLN A 728 -23.26 20.62 5.57
N LYS A 729 -22.11 19.94 5.67
CA LYS A 729 -21.57 19.09 4.60
C LYS A 729 -22.46 17.88 4.33
N ASN A 730 -22.87 17.18 5.39
CA ASN A 730 -23.72 15.99 5.26
C ASN A 730 -25.07 16.38 4.66
N ALA A 731 -25.67 17.47 5.14
CA ALA A 731 -26.92 17.99 4.60
C ALA A 731 -26.81 18.35 3.12
N ALA A 732 -25.78 19.10 2.74
CA ALA A 732 -25.54 19.46 1.34
C ALA A 732 -25.32 18.23 0.47
N GLY A 733 -24.49 17.28 0.91
CA GLY A 733 -24.23 16.03 0.20
C GLY A 733 -25.51 15.23 -0.04
N VAL A 734 -26.31 15.00 0.99
CA VAL A 734 -27.58 14.27 0.86
C VAL A 734 -28.55 15.01 -0.06
N LEU A 735 -28.72 16.33 0.09
CA LEU A 735 -29.60 17.15 -0.76
C LEU A 735 -29.21 17.09 -2.25
N GLY A 736 -27.90 17.03 -2.54
CA GLY A 736 -27.37 16.80 -3.88
C GLY A 736 -27.74 15.42 -4.43
N GLU A 737 -27.48 14.38 -3.63
CA GLU A 737 -27.78 12.98 -3.98
C GLU A 737 -29.27 12.72 -4.24
N ILE A 738 -30.16 13.34 -3.46
CA ILE A 738 -31.62 13.25 -3.67
C ILE A 738 -32.13 14.25 -4.71
N LYS A 739 -31.26 15.08 -5.29
CA LYS A 739 -31.57 16.11 -6.29
C LYS A 739 -32.70 17.04 -5.88
N TYR A 740 -32.73 17.45 -4.61
CA TYR A 740 -33.85 18.19 -4.03
C TYR A 740 -33.83 19.67 -4.41
N ARG A 741 -34.50 20.00 -5.52
CA ARG A 741 -34.60 21.36 -6.08
C ARG A 741 -35.03 22.45 -5.10
N PRO A 742 -36.00 22.24 -4.17
CA PRO A 742 -36.41 23.31 -3.26
C PRO A 742 -35.28 23.79 -2.32
N ALA A 743 -34.22 22.99 -2.10
CA ALA A 743 -33.09 23.42 -1.29
C ALA A 743 -32.13 24.39 -1.99
N VAL A 744 -32.26 24.62 -3.30
CA VAL A 744 -31.28 25.40 -4.07
C VAL A 744 -31.09 26.82 -3.51
N GLN A 745 -32.17 27.53 -3.21
CA GLN A 745 -32.08 28.90 -2.67
C GLN A 745 -31.44 28.93 -1.28
N GLU A 746 -31.80 27.99 -0.41
CA GLU A 746 -31.21 27.88 0.93
C GLU A 746 -29.73 27.51 0.83
N MET A 747 -29.38 26.57 -0.04
CA MET A 747 -28.00 26.13 -0.26
C MET A 747 -27.13 27.24 -0.85
N ILE A 748 -27.66 28.08 -1.75
CA ILE A 748 -26.98 29.30 -2.22
C ILE A 748 -26.75 30.27 -1.05
N SER A 749 -27.76 30.50 -0.21
CA SER A 749 -27.64 31.37 0.97
C SER A 749 -26.57 30.85 1.95
N GLN A 750 -26.61 29.57 2.29
CA GLN A 750 -25.67 28.96 3.24
C GLN A 750 -24.26 28.89 2.65
N CYS A 751 -24.12 28.57 1.36
CA CYS A 751 -22.83 28.59 0.69
C CYS A 751 -22.21 29.99 0.63
N SER A 752 -23.03 31.05 0.58
CA SER A 752 -22.57 32.44 0.64
C SER A 752 -22.12 32.87 2.04
N LYS A 753 -22.73 32.30 3.09
CA LYS A 753 -22.42 32.59 4.51
C LYS A 753 -21.29 31.73 5.07
N ALA A 754 -21.03 30.58 4.46
CA ALA A 754 -20.06 29.61 4.97
C ALA A 754 -18.63 30.19 4.97
N SER A 755 -18.03 30.29 6.15
CA SER A 755 -16.62 30.66 6.32
C SER A 755 -15.67 29.51 5.96
N SER A 756 -16.16 28.27 6.03
CA SER A 756 -15.40 27.07 5.71
C SER A 756 -15.38 26.80 4.21
N GLN A 757 -14.17 26.78 3.63
CA GLN A 757 -13.94 26.41 2.23
C GLN A 757 -14.32 24.96 1.92
N SER A 758 -14.29 24.07 2.92
CA SER A 758 -14.76 22.69 2.74
C SER A 758 -16.28 22.65 2.57
N VAL A 759 -17.02 23.40 3.41
CA VAL A 759 -18.48 23.48 3.34
C VAL A 759 -18.94 24.12 2.03
N ARG A 760 -18.31 25.24 1.62
CA ARG A 760 -18.63 25.92 0.36
C ARG A 760 -18.49 24.99 -0.84
N ARG A 761 -17.41 24.22 -0.92
CA ARG A 761 -17.18 23.27 -2.01
C ARG A 761 -18.22 22.15 -2.04
N THR A 762 -18.56 21.58 -0.88
CA THR A 762 -19.60 20.55 -0.79
C THR A 762 -20.96 21.07 -1.25
N MET A 763 -21.32 22.30 -0.87
CA MET A 763 -22.56 22.95 -1.33
C MET A 763 -22.53 23.25 -2.83
N LEU A 764 -21.40 23.70 -3.39
CA LEU A 764 -21.26 23.92 -4.82
C LEU A 764 -21.48 22.63 -5.62
N VAL A 765 -20.82 21.53 -5.22
CA VAL A 765 -20.99 20.23 -5.85
C VAL A 765 -22.44 19.76 -5.77
N ALA A 766 -23.07 19.89 -4.61
CA ALA A 766 -24.48 19.54 -4.42
C ALA A 766 -25.42 20.36 -5.32
N LEU A 767 -25.20 21.66 -5.49
CA LEU A 767 -25.94 22.48 -6.45
C LEU A 767 -25.79 21.96 -7.89
N GLY A 768 -24.61 21.45 -8.24
CA GLY A 768 -24.34 20.75 -9.49
C GLY A 768 -25.15 19.46 -9.66
N GLU A 769 -25.16 18.59 -8.64
CA GLU A 769 -25.92 17.32 -8.69
C GLU A 769 -27.43 17.53 -8.80
N ILE A 770 -27.95 18.57 -8.14
CA ILE A 770 -29.37 18.96 -8.25
C ILE A 770 -29.69 19.38 -9.69
N GLY A 771 -28.74 20.05 -10.36
CA GLY A 771 -28.88 20.45 -11.77
C GLY A 771 -29.95 21.53 -12.01
N ASP A 772 -30.27 22.33 -11.00
CA ASP A 772 -31.26 23.41 -11.12
C ASP A 772 -30.62 24.69 -11.65
N THR A 773 -31.18 25.23 -12.74
CA THR A 773 -30.66 26.42 -13.42
C THR A 773 -30.78 27.70 -12.58
N THR A 774 -31.58 27.71 -11.51
CA THR A 774 -31.60 28.84 -10.56
C THR A 774 -30.27 29.03 -9.84
N ALA A 775 -29.45 27.96 -9.71
CA ALA A 775 -28.11 28.02 -9.14
C ALA A 775 -27.05 28.60 -10.08
N THR A 776 -27.29 28.61 -11.40
CA THR A 776 -26.30 28.98 -12.43
C THR A 776 -25.59 30.29 -12.11
N GLY A 777 -26.31 31.35 -11.75
CA GLY A 777 -25.71 32.65 -11.44
C GLY A 777 -24.74 32.61 -10.25
N PHE A 778 -25.10 31.89 -9.18
CA PHE A 778 -24.24 31.73 -8.00
C PHE A 778 -23.00 30.88 -8.30
N VAL A 779 -23.20 29.77 -9.01
CA VAL A 779 -22.10 28.88 -9.38
C VAL A 779 -21.15 29.57 -10.36
N MET A 780 -21.65 30.38 -11.31
CA MET A 780 -20.82 31.22 -12.18
C MET A 780 -19.96 32.22 -11.40
N GLN A 781 -20.47 32.78 -10.30
CA GLN A 781 -19.68 33.66 -9.44
C GLN A 781 -18.56 32.89 -8.73
N SER A 782 -18.84 31.66 -8.28
CA SER A 782 -17.85 30.78 -7.64
C SER A 782 -16.77 30.30 -8.63
N ALA A 783 -17.11 30.16 -9.91
CA ALA A 783 -16.15 29.88 -10.98
C ALA A 783 -15.14 31.03 -11.23
N LYS A 784 -15.40 32.22 -10.68
CA LYS A 784 -14.49 33.38 -10.67
C LYS A 784 -13.68 33.51 -9.38
N SER A 785 -13.80 32.57 -8.43
CA SER A 785 -13.10 32.62 -7.15
C SER A 785 -11.57 32.62 -7.32
N GLY A 786 -10.86 33.34 -6.44
CA GLY A 786 -9.39 33.29 -6.38
C GLY A 786 -8.87 31.90 -5.98
N GLN A 787 -9.72 31.06 -5.39
CA GLN A 787 -9.34 29.73 -4.92
C GLN A 787 -9.60 28.66 -5.98
N GLU A 788 -8.55 27.93 -6.31
CA GLU A 788 -8.58 26.87 -7.33
C GLU A 788 -9.64 25.80 -7.04
N ARG A 789 -9.63 25.21 -5.85
CA ARG A 789 -10.57 24.14 -5.46
C ARG A 789 -12.03 24.56 -5.56
N GLU A 790 -12.32 25.84 -5.33
CA GLU A 790 -13.66 26.39 -5.47
C GLU A 790 -14.04 26.60 -6.95
N ARG A 791 -13.11 27.09 -7.78
CA ARG A 791 -13.32 27.19 -9.22
C ARG A 791 -13.58 25.83 -9.86
N ILE A 792 -12.85 24.78 -9.44
CA ILE A 792 -13.08 23.40 -9.91
C ILE A 792 -14.50 22.96 -9.59
N SER A 793 -14.91 23.00 -8.31
CA SER A 793 -16.25 22.61 -7.89
C SER A 793 -17.34 23.38 -8.64
N ALA A 794 -17.13 24.68 -8.85
CA ALA A 794 -18.07 25.51 -9.59
C ALA A 794 -18.17 25.12 -11.07
N VAL A 795 -17.05 24.94 -11.76
CA VAL A 795 -17.03 24.60 -13.19
C VAL A 795 -17.61 23.21 -13.46
N VAL A 796 -17.29 22.22 -12.62
CA VAL A 796 -17.92 20.88 -12.67
C VAL A 796 -19.43 21.00 -12.51
N SER A 797 -19.88 21.81 -11.55
CA SER A 797 -21.31 22.01 -11.28
C SER A 797 -22.04 22.68 -12.44
N LEU A 798 -21.43 23.66 -13.10
CA LEU A 798 -21.98 24.26 -14.33
C LEU A 798 -22.11 23.23 -15.47
N GLY A 799 -21.16 22.30 -15.57
CA GLY A 799 -21.21 21.17 -16.50
C GLY A 799 -22.41 20.23 -16.26
N LYS A 800 -22.81 20.05 -14.99
CA LYS A 800 -23.96 19.24 -14.60
C LYS A 800 -25.30 19.99 -14.72
N ILE A 801 -25.30 21.30 -14.44
CA ILE A 801 -26.49 22.17 -14.57
C ILE A 801 -26.88 22.38 -16.05
N LYS A 802 -25.90 22.41 -16.96
CA LYS A 802 -26.10 22.49 -18.42
C LYS A 802 -26.92 23.68 -18.91
N ASP A 803 -26.67 24.83 -18.31
CA ASP A 803 -27.35 26.09 -18.62
C ASP A 803 -26.52 26.94 -19.57
N GLU A 804 -27.13 27.41 -20.66
CA GLU A 804 -26.48 28.22 -21.69
C GLU A 804 -25.87 29.52 -21.16
N ARG A 805 -26.42 30.07 -20.06
CA ARG A 805 -25.87 31.28 -19.40
C ARG A 805 -24.44 31.06 -18.91
N ALA A 806 -24.03 29.81 -18.70
CA ALA A 806 -22.69 29.46 -18.25
C ALA A 806 -21.65 29.39 -19.38
N TYR A 807 -22.03 29.40 -20.65
CA TYR A 807 -21.09 29.15 -21.75
C TYR A 807 -19.89 30.10 -21.76
N ASP A 808 -20.12 31.41 -21.58
CA ASP A 808 -19.03 32.39 -21.56
C ASP A 808 -18.02 32.12 -20.43
N ILE A 809 -18.51 31.74 -19.23
CA ILE A 809 -17.60 31.41 -18.13
C ILE A 809 -16.87 30.09 -18.39
N LEU A 810 -17.55 29.09 -18.96
CA LEU A 810 -16.93 27.82 -19.32
C LEU A 810 -15.80 28.04 -20.34
N PHE A 811 -16.05 28.77 -21.43
CA PHE A 811 -15.01 29.11 -22.42
C PHE A 811 -13.89 29.99 -21.85
N THR A 812 -14.20 30.87 -20.90
CA THR A 812 -13.18 31.64 -20.18
C THR A 812 -12.30 30.72 -19.32
N ARG A 813 -12.89 29.70 -18.69
CA ARG A 813 -12.18 28.75 -17.81
C ARG A 813 -11.36 27.70 -18.58
N VAL A 814 -11.61 27.51 -19.87
CA VAL A 814 -10.71 26.74 -20.76
C VAL A 814 -9.29 27.31 -20.75
N SER A 815 -9.11 28.60 -20.45
CA SER A 815 -7.79 29.24 -20.31
C SER A 815 -7.46 29.66 -18.87
N ASP A 816 -8.02 29.00 -17.86
CA ASP A 816 -7.67 29.26 -16.46
C ASP A 816 -6.19 28.93 -16.18
N PRO A 817 -5.47 29.69 -15.33
CA PRO A 817 -4.08 29.38 -14.98
C PRO A 817 -3.89 27.98 -14.39
N GLN A 818 -4.89 27.46 -13.67
CA GLN A 818 -4.82 26.16 -13.02
C GLN A 818 -5.36 25.06 -13.94
N VAL A 819 -4.55 24.02 -14.17
CA VAL A 819 -4.85 22.88 -15.06
C VAL A 819 -6.18 22.22 -14.70
N LEU A 820 -6.44 21.98 -13.41
CA LEU A 820 -7.66 21.32 -12.96
C LEU A 820 -8.93 22.12 -13.31
N VAL A 821 -8.85 23.45 -13.35
CA VAL A 821 -9.97 24.31 -13.74
C VAL A 821 -10.18 24.28 -15.26
N ARG A 822 -9.09 24.25 -16.06
CA ARG A 822 -9.19 24.06 -17.52
C ARG A 822 -9.83 22.73 -17.88
N THR A 823 -9.40 21.67 -17.21
CA THR A 823 -9.90 20.32 -17.40
C THR A 823 -11.38 20.19 -17.01
N ALA A 824 -11.77 20.76 -15.86
CA ALA A 824 -13.18 20.86 -15.47
C ALA A 824 -14.00 21.61 -16.55
N ALA A 825 -13.46 22.67 -17.14
CA ALA A 825 -14.16 23.47 -18.17
C ALA A 825 -14.34 22.68 -19.48
N ILE A 826 -13.33 21.94 -19.91
CA ILE A 826 -13.39 21.07 -21.09
C ILE A 826 -14.46 19.98 -20.89
N THR A 827 -14.48 19.31 -19.74
CA THR A 827 -15.50 18.30 -19.40
C THR A 827 -16.89 18.92 -19.32
N ALA A 828 -17.01 20.10 -18.70
CA ALA A 828 -18.26 20.83 -18.61
C ALA A 828 -18.80 21.21 -19.99
N ILE A 829 -17.96 21.67 -20.91
CA ILE A 829 -18.33 21.97 -22.30
C ILE A 829 -18.75 20.70 -23.06
N ALA A 830 -18.01 19.60 -22.88
CA ALA A 830 -18.31 18.32 -23.53
C ALA A 830 -19.64 17.69 -23.06
N ALA A 831 -20.15 18.07 -21.89
CA ALA A 831 -21.43 17.61 -21.35
C ALA A 831 -22.66 18.37 -21.90
N GLN A 832 -22.46 19.43 -22.68
CA GLN A 832 -23.51 20.34 -23.13
C GLN A 832 -24.31 19.83 -24.34
N GLY A 833 -25.47 20.44 -24.55
CA GLY A 833 -26.34 20.19 -25.70
C GLY A 833 -25.95 20.97 -26.97
N PRO A 834 -26.69 20.79 -28.08
CA PRO A 834 -26.35 21.36 -29.39
C PRO A 834 -26.33 22.89 -29.45
N ASP A 835 -26.94 23.57 -28.48
CA ASP A 835 -26.94 25.03 -28.43
C ASP A 835 -25.53 25.62 -28.20
N ILE A 836 -24.57 24.80 -27.76
CA ILE A 836 -23.16 25.21 -27.61
C ILE A 836 -22.41 25.38 -28.93
N ILE A 837 -22.94 24.87 -30.06
CA ILE A 837 -22.25 24.86 -31.36
C ILE A 837 -21.90 26.28 -31.82
N SER A 838 -22.86 27.20 -31.82
CA SER A 838 -22.62 28.57 -32.30
C SER A 838 -21.65 29.37 -31.41
N PRO A 839 -21.76 29.31 -30.06
CA PRO A 839 -20.73 29.85 -29.17
C PRO A 839 -19.34 29.22 -29.39
N LEU A 840 -19.25 27.89 -29.47
CA LEU A 840 -17.98 27.17 -29.68
C LEU A 840 -17.32 27.58 -31.01
N GLN A 841 -18.08 27.71 -32.09
CA GLN A 841 -17.57 28.17 -33.38
C GLN A 841 -17.01 29.59 -33.33
N ARG A 842 -17.67 30.48 -32.57
CA ARG A 842 -17.22 31.86 -32.36
C ARG A 842 -15.88 31.88 -31.61
N GLU A 843 -15.79 31.14 -30.51
CA GLU A 843 -14.57 31.08 -29.69
C GLU A 843 -13.39 30.45 -30.44
N LEU A 844 -13.63 29.38 -31.21
CA LEU A 844 -12.62 28.77 -32.08
C LEU A 844 -12.10 29.77 -33.12
N SER A 845 -12.98 30.54 -33.75
CA SER A 845 -12.59 31.51 -34.78
C SER A 845 -11.84 32.72 -34.22
N ALA A 846 -11.96 32.98 -32.92
CA ALA A 846 -11.33 34.10 -32.23
C ALA A 846 -10.07 33.70 -31.42
N SER A 847 -9.67 32.42 -31.48
CA SER A 847 -8.57 31.88 -30.69
C SER A 847 -7.42 31.41 -31.58
N GLU A 848 -6.20 31.43 -31.04
CA GLU A 848 -4.98 30.88 -31.64
C GLU A 848 -4.18 30.11 -30.57
N GLY A 849 -3.15 29.36 -30.99
CA GLY A 849 -2.25 28.64 -30.08
C GLY A 849 -2.95 27.67 -29.12
N GLU A 850 -2.52 27.64 -27.86
CA GLU A 850 -3.03 26.73 -26.82
C GLU A 850 -4.55 26.84 -26.64
N ARG A 851 -5.11 28.05 -26.64
CA ARG A 851 -6.56 28.23 -26.46
C ARG A 851 -7.36 27.61 -27.61
N LEU A 852 -6.89 27.78 -28.85
CA LEU A 852 -7.50 27.16 -30.03
C LEU A 852 -7.43 25.62 -29.94
N GLU A 853 -6.29 25.08 -29.54
CA GLU A 853 -6.10 23.65 -29.35
C GLU A 853 -7.07 23.07 -28.30
N LEU A 854 -7.22 23.71 -27.14
CA LEU A 854 -8.13 23.27 -26.08
C LEU A 854 -9.62 23.32 -26.50
N LEU A 855 -10.00 24.31 -27.31
CA LEU A 855 -11.36 24.39 -27.87
C LEU A 855 -11.62 23.32 -28.94
N LEU A 856 -10.61 22.93 -29.72
CA LEU A 856 -10.72 21.79 -30.63
C LEU A 856 -10.85 20.47 -29.86
N LEU A 857 -10.14 20.32 -28.74
CA LEU A 857 -10.31 19.18 -27.84
C LEU A 857 -11.71 19.14 -27.21
N CYS A 858 -12.30 20.30 -26.87
CA CYS A 858 -13.70 20.38 -26.47
C CYS A 858 -14.63 19.86 -27.57
N THR A 859 -14.35 20.21 -28.83
CA THR A 859 -15.13 19.80 -30.00
C THR A 859 -15.07 18.28 -30.21
N GLU A 860 -13.89 17.68 -30.06
CA GLU A 860 -13.69 16.22 -30.11
C GLU A 860 -14.51 15.49 -29.04
N ARG A 861 -14.38 15.91 -27.77
CA ARG A 861 -15.06 15.26 -26.64
C ARG A 861 -16.58 15.42 -26.71
N LEU A 862 -17.05 16.60 -27.13
CA LEU A 862 -18.47 16.83 -27.37
C LEU A 862 -19.03 15.88 -28.44
N ALA A 863 -18.30 15.70 -29.55
CA ALA A 863 -18.68 14.78 -30.61
C ALA A 863 -18.72 13.31 -30.13
N ALA A 864 -17.71 12.88 -29.37
CA ALA A 864 -17.66 11.53 -28.80
C ALA A 864 -18.86 11.26 -27.86
N ASN A 865 -19.19 12.20 -26.97
CA ASN A 865 -20.32 12.09 -26.06
C ASN A 865 -21.66 12.00 -26.82
N TRP A 866 -21.86 12.84 -27.83
CA TRP A 866 -23.08 12.80 -28.64
C TRP A 866 -23.18 11.55 -29.51
N LYS A 867 -22.05 10.99 -29.95
CA LYS A 867 -22.01 9.74 -30.71
C LYS A 867 -22.39 8.53 -29.84
N ALA A 868 -22.04 8.55 -28.56
CA ALA A 868 -22.43 7.54 -27.58
C ALA A 868 -23.90 7.66 -27.13
N ASP A 869 -24.48 8.86 -27.18
CA ASP A 869 -25.90 9.09 -26.88
C ASP A 869 -26.77 8.92 -28.15
N SER A 870 -27.52 7.82 -28.21
CA SER A 870 -28.43 7.52 -29.33
C SER A 870 -29.39 8.66 -29.70
N ALA A 871 -29.81 9.50 -28.75
CA ALA A 871 -30.68 10.64 -29.00
C ALA A 871 -29.96 11.83 -29.65
N ARG A 872 -28.63 11.90 -29.50
CA ARG A 872 -27.76 13.01 -29.93
C ARG A 872 -26.85 12.65 -31.10
N MET A 873 -26.72 11.39 -31.48
CA MET A 873 -25.87 10.94 -32.58
C MET A 873 -26.12 11.71 -33.90
N LYS A 874 -27.38 12.08 -34.17
CA LYS A 874 -27.76 12.92 -35.34
C LYS A 874 -27.10 14.30 -35.35
N ASP A 875 -26.79 14.85 -34.18
CA ASP A 875 -26.25 16.19 -34.01
C ASP A 875 -24.73 16.24 -34.23
N VAL A 876 -24.02 15.10 -34.18
CA VAL A 876 -22.57 15.00 -34.41
C VAL A 876 -22.16 15.61 -35.76
N SER A 877 -22.93 15.31 -36.81
CA SER A 877 -22.66 15.80 -38.17
C SER A 877 -22.60 17.34 -38.27
N LYS A 878 -23.29 18.05 -37.37
CA LYS A 878 -23.33 19.53 -37.33
C LYS A 878 -21.98 20.14 -36.95
N LEU A 879 -21.10 19.38 -36.29
CA LEU A 879 -19.75 19.83 -35.93
C LEU A 879 -18.77 19.79 -37.12
N SER A 880 -19.12 19.12 -38.23
CA SER A 880 -18.22 18.92 -39.36
C SER A 880 -17.71 20.23 -39.96
N GLY A 881 -18.58 21.24 -40.06
CA GLY A 881 -18.23 22.55 -40.61
C GLY A 881 -17.19 23.29 -39.77
N ILE A 882 -17.18 23.06 -38.46
CA ILE A 882 -16.27 23.69 -37.51
C ILE A 882 -14.86 23.11 -37.68
N VAL A 883 -14.75 21.78 -37.70
CA VAL A 883 -13.44 21.09 -37.70
C VAL A 883 -12.73 21.15 -39.05
N LYS A 884 -13.47 21.14 -40.17
CA LYS A 884 -12.88 21.16 -41.54
C LYS A 884 -11.86 22.29 -41.74
N ARG A 885 -12.10 23.46 -41.13
CA ARG A 885 -11.24 24.64 -41.27
C ARG A 885 -9.85 24.46 -40.66
N TYR A 886 -9.68 23.55 -39.71
CA TYR A 886 -8.45 23.39 -38.93
C TYR A 886 -7.61 22.17 -39.36
N LEU A 887 -8.11 21.36 -40.30
CA LEU A 887 -7.37 20.20 -40.84
C LEU A 887 -6.16 20.60 -41.70
N GLU A 888 -6.08 21.85 -42.12
CA GLU A 888 -4.95 22.42 -42.88
C GLU A 888 -4.32 23.58 -42.12
N TYR A 889 -4.51 23.64 -40.80
CA TYR A 889 -3.93 24.69 -39.98
C TYR A 889 -2.39 24.60 -40.03
N PRO A 890 -1.66 25.73 -40.14
CA PRO A 890 -0.20 25.71 -40.31
C PRO A 890 0.56 25.07 -39.13
N GLU A 891 0.00 25.15 -37.93
CA GLU A 891 0.60 24.58 -36.72
C GLU A 891 0.26 23.08 -36.60
N PRO A 892 1.27 22.17 -36.63
CA PRO A 892 1.04 20.73 -36.63
C PRO A 892 0.26 20.19 -35.43
N ARG A 893 0.38 20.84 -34.27
CA ARG A 893 -0.38 20.48 -33.05
C ARG A 893 -1.88 20.70 -33.22
N ILE A 894 -2.27 21.89 -33.65
CA ILE A 894 -3.66 22.25 -33.92
C ILE A 894 -4.22 21.40 -35.05
N GLN A 895 -3.44 21.19 -36.10
CA GLN A 895 -3.81 20.31 -37.21
C GLN A 895 -4.02 18.85 -36.76
N GLY A 896 -3.18 18.35 -35.86
CA GLY A 896 -3.31 17.01 -35.28
C GLY A 896 -4.54 16.86 -34.38
N THR A 897 -4.84 17.85 -33.54
CA THR A 897 -6.05 17.87 -32.69
C THR A 897 -7.32 17.99 -33.54
N ALA A 898 -7.29 18.78 -34.62
CA ALA A 898 -8.38 18.83 -35.61
C ALA A 898 -8.58 17.47 -36.31
N LEU A 899 -7.51 16.72 -36.60
CA LEU A 899 -7.60 15.37 -37.15
C LEU A 899 -8.25 14.39 -36.17
N SER A 900 -7.92 14.47 -34.88
CA SER A 900 -8.56 13.65 -33.83
C SER A 900 -10.05 13.96 -33.72
N ALA A 901 -10.42 15.24 -33.66
CA ALA A 901 -11.82 15.68 -33.68
C ALA A 901 -12.55 15.18 -34.95
N ALA A 902 -11.91 15.25 -36.11
CA ALA A 902 -12.49 14.75 -37.36
C ALA A 902 -12.75 13.24 -37.34
N SER A 903 -11.98 12.45 -36.58
CA SER A 903 -12.24 11.00 -36.46
C SER A 903 -13.53 10.66 -35.73
N GLU A 904 -14.01 11.56 -34.86
CA GLU A 904 -15.29 11.38 -34.17
C GLU A 904 -16.48 11.91 -34.98
N ILE A 905 -16.22 12.82 -35.91
CA ILE A 905 -17.27 13.61 -36.59
C ILE A 905 -17.51 13.16 -38.04
N PHE A 906 -16.45 12.82 -38.79
CA PHE A 906 -16.53 12.61 -40.23
C PHE A 906 -17.01 11.20 -40.59
N SER A 907 -17.56 11.08 -41.81
CA SER A 907 -17.83 9.77 -42.38
C SER A 907 -16.51 8.99 -42.59
N PRO A 908 -16.53 7.64 -42.58
CA PRO A 908 -15.34 6.84 -42.83
C PRO A 908 -14.62 7.21 -44.14
N ALA A 909 -15.38 7.53 -45.20
CA ALA A 909 -14.83 7.95 -46.49
C ALA A 909 -14.10 9.30 -46.41
N ASP A 910 -14.70 10.28 -45.73
CA ASP A 910 -14.11 11.61 -45.54
C ASP A 910 -12.86 11.55 -44.64
N LEU A 911 -12.89 10.71 -43.60
CA LEU A 911 -11.76 10.49 -42.72
C LEU A 911 -10.59 9.82 -43.46
N GLN A 912 -10.88 8.80 -44.28
CA GLN A 912 -9.85 8.12 -45.08
C GLN A 912 -9.15 9.06 -46.06
N LYS A 913 -9.88 10.03 -46.64
CA LYS A 913 -9.28 11.06 -47.49
C LYS A 913 -8.27 11.91 -46.73
N GLN A 914 -8.57 12.27 -45.49
CA GLN A 914 -7.66 13.03 -44.63
C GLN A 914 -6.43 12.21 -44.21
N LYS A 915 -6.63 10.92 -43.90
CA LYS A 915 -5.53 10.00 -43.58
C LYS A 915 -4.53 9.89 -44.72
N ASN A 916 -5.01 9.62 -45.93
CA ASN A 916 -4.17 9.51 -47.12
C ASN A 916 -3.39 10.80 -47.41
N ARG A 917 -4.00 11.96 -47.15
CA ARG A 917 -3.34 13.26 -47.32
C ARG A 917 -2.19 13.46 -46.34
N LEU A 918 -2.36 13.03 -45.08
CA LEU A 918 -1.36 13.22 -44.03
C LEU A 918 -0.33 12.07 -43.96
N ALA A 919 -0.56 10.95 -44.65
CA ALA A 919 0.35 9.81 -44.71
C ALA A 919 1.73 10.16 -45.30
N THR A 920 1.82 11.22 -46.11
CA THR A 920 3.08 11.71 -46.68
C THR A 920 3.73 12.82 -45.85
N SER A 921 3.13 13.23 -44.72
CA SER A 921 3.68 14.25 -43.85
C SER A 921 4.98 13.76 -43.19
N SER A 922 6.03 14.57 -43.24
CA SER A 922 7.27 14.33 -42.50
C SER A 922 7.19 14.79 -41.04
N ASP A 923 6.14 15.55 -40.67
CA ASP A 923 5.99 16.09 -39.32
C ASP A 923 5.66 14.98 -38.31
N PRO A 924 6.46 14.83 -37.24
CA PRO A 924 6.32 13.73 -36.29
C PRO A 924 5.02 13.80 -35.47
N VAL A 925 4.50 15.01 -35.17
CA VAL A 925 3.27 15.18 -34.39
C VAL A 925 2.07 14.69 -35.21
N LEU A 926 2.04 15.04 -36.49
CA LEU A 926 0.97 14.62 -37.40
C LEU A 926 1.02 13.12 -37.67
N ARG A 927 2.20 12.52 -37.80
CA ARG A 927 2.32 11.06 -37.99
C ARG A 927 1.86 10.27 -36.77
N ALA A 928 2.18 10.74 -35.56
CA ALA A 928 1.72 10.12 -34.32
C ALA A 928 0.18 10.20 -34.22
N ARG A 929 -0.41 11.38 -34.45
CA ARG A 929 -1.86 11.57 -34.44
C ARG A 929 -2.58 10.79 -35.55
N LEU A 930 -1.99 10.72 -36.74
CA LEU A 930 -2.51 9.92 -37.84
C LEU A 930 -2.57 8.43 -37.46
N ARG A 931 -1.49 7.90 -36.89
CA ARG A 931 -1.43 6.50 -36.43
C ARG A 931 -2.48 6.21 -35.36
N GLN A 932 -2.70 7.13 -34.42
CA GLN A 932 -3.75 7.01 -33.41
C GLN A 932 -5.16 6.94 -34.04
N VAL A 933 -5.42 7.80 -35.02
CA VAL A 933 -6.71 7.86 -35.75
C VAL A 933 -6.89 6.65 -36.69
N GLU A 934 -5.81 6.04 -37.16
CA GLU A 934 -5.83 4.76 -37.88
C GLU A 934 -6.12 3.57 -36.96
N LEU A 935 -5.51 3.55 -35.76
CA LEU A 935 -5.77 2.53 -34.75
C LEU A 935 -7.21 2.57 -34.26
N LYS A 936 -7.77 3.75 -33.96
CA LYS A 936 -9.17 3.92 -33.56
C LYS A 936 -10.20 3.49 -34.61
N SER A 937 -9.81 3.43 -35.90
CA SER A 937 -10.71 3.12 -37.01
C SER A 937 -10.70 1.65 -37.44
N ARG A 938 -9.74 0.89 -36.92
CA ARG A 938 -9.66 -0.56 -37.04
C ARG A 938 -10.38 -1.16 -35.84
#